data_AF-W8EYW6-F1
#
_entry.id   AF-W8EYW6-F1
#
_cell.length_a   1.000
_cell.length_b   1.000
_cell.length_c   1.000
_cell.angle_alpha   90.00
_cell.angle_beta   90.00
_cell.angle_gamma   90.00
#
_symmetry.space_group_name_H-M   'P 1'
#
loop_
_entity.id
_entity.type
_entity.pdbx_description
1 polymer ?
#
loop_
_entity_poly.entity_id
_entity_poly.type
_entity_poly.pdbx_seq_one_letter_code
_entity_poly.pdbx_strand_id
1 'polypeptide(L)'
;MLKNRVLIIALLFLSISFSSRAQVGQWQPANATTTYPRTLLTPEALPVLRASLLTPGPAALYRGLYENSLGDPPADNTSASGRRARATFAKNAAFLLLVNRQPLAGTLAEWPEAERQAYQARAVAVLESLNPAVEVFASFAGTTYTEWQWRSKELIDYLVAYDLLRGAGVPAAKLEPARTRLQQFAGNLYRESNRPFLGVYFFRQIKNNHALMTAAALGMAAVVLNDATSPDVNQQPVNWINAGLFHLDNVLWEDAQRQSDPTTVAGYAEGPYYFKYAFLNCLPFIRALGQFAPKASFTCSYNGLTRIIPNPYSDPRYERLYEWMSAITMPDGRFPALEDSYVDMGMPELALTGHGRYVQPLHLARLGSSQLNTLTAQLRDATVDMRAAYLAALPTPTPVTRPTLTHLPSSGNLIFRSGSDSLATYFHVYGKSGAAQANSGGHNQADATSFMLHARGQLLALDAGYLSYGRRAEVGQANNHNLILVDGNGPAIGTAGSPNDAPVSLPTAFATPELAFGEAHTTYQGASIIRKTLFIRNQYILLADFVVAPVPHTYTWQLHGYGLEGGTSTTGTFQAAFTDEEASWEKSGVQLRAHVTTPGPAPTFGKATNAHELAYNTPENHTTLLVQSAASTQTQFLAALVPGEATAATAKFTTRSTAATAALTATSHGFQDAAFTQSDTLLTTAAGLPEILASDARLTFLSVDYTGQPAQLFLDQGTQLHYGPTVLLQASRRATISWQRDTRGGYVGYADRATTLVVHLTTAPGPVAGAGVQTSSYNSATQQLTIKLEAASALTVQTAAQPLPVTLVSFAGQRKQAGVVLSWQTAAEINNRGFALQRRSPTDTAFRTIDFMPAKGTTAGTTSYTYTDPTAPTEMVYYRLQQQNLDGTVAYSGVVPVAAAPAVTSVLQAAPVPAHDLLRVTAPGTFPAASGLELLDSRSRVVLRQSLLTQTVLSTVALPTGVYFLRAVDAAGYPLTSPLRILVAH
;
A
#
# COMPACT_ATOMS: atom_id res chain seq x y z
N MET A 1 -56.84 49.74 11.08
CA MET A 1 -57.07 48.87 12.25
C MET A 1 -57.59 47.52 11.78
N LEU A 2 -57.16 46.43 12.43
CA LEU A 2 -57.50 45.02 12.15
C LEU A 2 -57.09 44.46 10.77
N LYS A 3 -55.83 44.02 10.63
CA LYS A 3 -55.43 42.82 9.84
C LYS A 3 -53.94 42.43 9.91
N ASN A 4 -53.13 43.04 10.78
CA ASN A 4 -51.68 42.74 10.92
C ASN A 4 -51.26 42.17 12.29
N ARG A 5 -52.11 41.41 13.00
CA ARG A 5 -51.73 40.77 14.28
C ARG A 5 -51.98 39.27 14.41
N VAL A 6 -52.46 38.60 13.35
CA VAL A 6 -52.74 37.15 13.41
C VAL A 6 -51.68 36.29 12.70
N LEU A 7 -50.83 36.87 11.85
CA LEU A 7 -49.80 36.12 11.12
C LEU A 7 -48.47 35.94 11.89
N ILE A 8 -48.21 36.75 12.92
CA ILE A 8 -46.97 36.65 13.74
C ILE A 8 -47.14 35.66 14.90
N ILE A 9 -48.38 35.31 15.28
CA ILE A 9 -48.66 34.33 16.35
C ILE A 9 -48.80 32.91 15.77
N ALA A 10 -49.15 32.76 14.49
CA ALA A 10 -49.28 31.45 13.83
C ALA A 10 -47.93 30.83 13.38
N LEU A 11 -46.86 31.63 13.25
CA LEU A 11 -45.50 31.15 12.98
C LEU A 11 -44.69 30.85 14.25
N LEU A 12 -45.25 31.10 15.44
CA LEU A 12 -44.62 30.80 16.74
C LEU A 12 -45.09 29.48 17.37
N PHE A 13 -46.02 28.74 16.74
CA PHE A 13 -46.62 27.52 17.30
C PHE A 13 -46.58 26.30 16.35
N LEU A 14 -45.55 26.20 15.49
CA LEU A 14 -45.15 24.92 14.90
C LEU A 14 -43.73 24.50 15.32
N SER A 15 -43.35 24.85 16.53
CA SER A 15 -42.40 24.07 17.33
C SER A 15 -43.12 22.83 17.88
N ILE A 16 -43.56 21.93 16.99
CA ILE A 16 -43.88 20.58 17.43
C ILE A 16 -42.58 20.04 18.00
N SER A 17 -42.57 19.96 19.33
CA SER A 17 -41.50 19.37 20.10
C SER A 17 -41.39 17.93 19.63
N PHE A 18 -40.42 17.64 18.75
CA PHE A 18 -39.89 16.30 18.59
C PHE A 18 -39.08 15.98 19.84
N SER A 19 -39.79 15.87 20.96
CA SER A 19 -39.30 15.25 22.18
C SER A 19 -39.35 13.74 21.92
N SER A 20 -38.40 13.22 21.14
CA SER A 20 -37.97 11.84 21.39
C SER A 20 -37.61 11.82 22.88
N ARG A 21 -38.42 11.15 23.70
CA ARG A 21 -38.24 11.14 25.16
C ARG A 21 -36.80 10.72 25.43
N ALA A 22 -35.97 11.65 25.90
CA ALA A 22 -34.61 11.36 26.31
C ALA A 22 -34.67 10.17 27.26
N GLN A 23 -33.93 9.11 26.97
CA GLN A 23 -33.95 7.93 27.80
C GLN A 23 -33.24 8.28 29.12
N VAL A 24 -33.73 7.74 30.22
CA VAL A 24 -33.18 7.97 31.56
C VAL A 24 -32.56 6.67 32.04
N GLY A 25 -31.36 6.74 32.57
CA GLY A 25 -30.71 5.64 33.27
C GLY A 25 -29.39 5.17 32.67
N GLN A 26 -28.87 4.15 33.34
CA GLN A 26 -27.63 3.46 33.01
C GLN A 26 -27.71 2.79 31.63
N TRP A 27 -26.55 2.49 31.06
CA TRP A 27 -26.41 1.63 29.91
C TRP A 27 -25.68 0.35 30.31
N GLN A 28 -26.41 -0.76 30.32
CA GLN A 28 -25.88 -2.09 30.64
C GLN A 28 -26.23 -3.06 29.50
N PRO A 29 -25.45 -3.08 28.41
CA PRO A 29 -25.69 -4.02 27.33
C PRO A 29 -25.38 -5.47 27.77
N ALA A 30 -25.91 -6.44 27.03
CA ALA A 30 -25.56 -7.84 27.26
C ALA A 30 -24.04 -8.06 27.15
N ASN A 31 -23.51 -8.93 28.01
CA ASN A 31 -22.08 -9.25 28.11
C ASN A 31 -21.17 -8.06 28.49
N ALA A 32 -21.72 -6.99 29.05
CA ALA A 32 -20.94 -5.88 29.61
C ALA A 32 -20.01 -6.35 30.72
N THR A 33 -18.70 -6.08 30.61
CA THR A 33 -17.75 -6.31 31.72
C THR A 33 -17.83 -5.20 32.76
N THR A 34 -17.73 -5.58 34.04
CA THR A 34 -17.68 -4.67 35.19
C THR A 34 -16.25 -4.43 35.69
N THR A 35 -15.25 -5.10 35.12
CA THR A 35 -13.85 -4.98 35.53
C THR A 35 -13.14 -3.84 34.82
N TYR A 36 -12.20 -3.21 35.52
CA TYR A 36 -11.33 -2.15 35.01
C TYR A 36 -9.87 -2.64 34.99
N PRO A 37 -9.03 -2.22 34.02
CA PRO A 37 -9.37 -1.34 32.90
C PRO A 37 -10.13 -2.09 31.79
N ARG A 38 -10.83 -1.37 30.93
CA ARG A 38 -11.60 -1.91 29.80
C ARG A 38 -11.61 -1.02 28.55
N THR A 39 -10.81 0.03 28.54
CA THR A 39 -10.69 0.95 27.39
C THR A 39 -9.57 0.52 26.43
N LEU A 40 -8.31 0.67 26.84
CA LEU A 40 -7.15 0.36 26.00
C LEU A 40 -6.70 -1.10 26.10
N LEU A 41 -6.87 -1.72 27.27
CA LEU A 41 -6.53 -3.12 27.51
C LEU A 41 -7.41 -3.67 28.63
N THR A 42 -7.47 -5.00 28.73
CA THR A 42 -8.13 -5.70 29.82
C THR A 42 -7.14 -6.01 30.96
N PRO A 43 -7.60 -6.35 32.18
CA PRO A 43 -6.71 -6.73 33.27
C PRO A 43 -5.78 -7.91 32.91
N GLU A 44 -6.28 -8.87 32.12
CA GLU A 44 -5.56 -10.08 31.72
C GLU A 44 -4.40 -9.77 30.76
N ALA A 45 -4.46 -8.67 30.02
CA ALA A 45 -3.42 -8.26 29.10
C ALA A 45 -2.25 -7.52 29.80
N LEU A 46 -2.43 -7.05 31.03
CA LEU A 46 -1.43 -6.24 31.74
C LEU A 46 -0.09 -6.96 31.98
N PRO A 47 -0.03 -8.25 32.37
CA PRO A 47 1.23 -8.97 32.48
C PRO A 47 1.97 -9.08 31.14
N VAL A 48 1.25 -9.32 30.04
CA VAL A 48 1.83 -9.40 28.69
C VAL A 48 2.37 -8.05 28.25
N LEU A 49 1.65 -6.97 28.54
CA LEU A 49 2.13 -5.60 28.34
C LEU A 49 3.44 -5.37 29.08
N ARG A 50 3.49 -5.61 30.40
CA ARG A 50 4.73 -5.42 31.18
C ARG A 50 5.92 -6.20 30.61
N ALA A 51 5.69 -7.43 30.13
CA ALA A 51 6.72 -8.22 29.48
C ALA A 51 7.16 -7.61 28.13
N SER A 52 6.22 -7.13 27.32
CA SER A 52 6.54 -6.53 26.02
C SER A 52 7.38 -5.26 26.13
N LEU A 53 7.24 -4.50 27.22
CA LEU A 53 8.01 -3.28 27.48
C LEU A 53 9.53 -3.51 27.65
N LEU A 54 10.00 -4.76 27.75
CA LEU A 54 11.43 -5.11 27.74
C LEU A 54 11.96 -5.40 26.33
N THR A 55 11.10 -5.50 25.32
CA THR A 55 11.50 -5.80 23.94
C THR A 55 11.98 -4.55 23.19
N PRO A 56 12.92 -4.69 22.23
CA PRO A 56 13.37 -3.57 21.40
C PRO A 56 12.20 -2.93 20.64
N GLY A 57 12.09 -1.60 20.67
CA GLY A 57 10.94 -0.86 20.12
C GLY A 57 9.97 -0.43 21.23
N PRO A 58 9.13 -1.33 21.78
CA PRO A 58 8.28 -1.01 22.93
C PRO A 58 9.04 -0.43 24.13
N ALA A 59 10.24 -0.93 24.42
CA ALA A 59 11.08 -0.38 25.48
C ALA A 59 11.46 1.10 25.23
N ALA A 60 11.78 1.46 23.98
CA ALA A 60 12.14 2.83 23.62
C ALA A 60 10.91 3.76 23.65
N LEU A 61 9.78 3.29 23.10
CA LEU A 61 8.51 4.02 23.17
C LEU A 61 8.07 4.28 24.60
N TYR A 62 8.13 3.25 25.45
CA TYR A 62 7.73 3.36 26.85
C TYR A 62 8.66 4.26 27.65
N ARG A 63 9.97 4.17 27.45
CA ARG A 63 10.94 5.07 28.08
C ARG A 63 10.66 6.53 27.74
N GLY A 64 10.50 6.84 26.45
CA GLY A 64 10.16 8.19 26.02
C GLY A 64 8.82 8.66 26.59
N LEU A 65 7.80 7.80 26.59
CA LEU A 65 6.50 8.11 27.19
C LEU A 65 6.62 8.39 28.70
N TYR A 66 7.40 7.57 29.41
CA TYR A 66 7.68 7.70 30.84
C TYR A 66 8.35 9.04 31.14
N GLU A 67 9.48 9.33 30.49
CA GLU A 67 10.24 10.58 30.66
C GLU A 67 9.39 11.81 30.33
N ASN A 68 8.60 11.77 29.25
CA ASN A 68 7.73 12.89 28.87
C ASN A 68 6.57 13.13 29.84
N SER A 69 6.21 12.16 30.67
CA SER A 69 5.02 12.24 31.54
C SER A 69 5.35 12.40 33.03
N LEU A 70 6.64 12.42 33.41
CA LEU A 70 7.05 12.62 34.81
C LEU A 70 6.96 14.07 35.30
N GLY A 71 6.99 15.03 34.37
CA GLY A 71 6.94 16.46 34.67
C GLY A 71 5.63 16.91 35.32
N ASP A 72 5.55 18.19 35.63
CA ASP A 72 4.34 18.79 36.18
C ASP A 72 3.20 18.81 35.16
N PRO A 73 1.95 18.64 35.61
CA PRO A 73 0.79 18.73 34.73
C PRO A 73 0.71 20.14 34.10
N PRO A 74 0.40 20.25 32.79
CA PRO A 74 0.29 21.56 32.13
C PRO A 74 -0.72 22.46 32.84
N ALA A 75 -0.35 23.68 33.24
CA ALA A 75 -1.22 24.53 34.07
C ALA A 75 -2.43 25.11 33.31
N ASP A 76 -2.27 25.39 32.01
CA ASP A 76 -3.31 25.99 31.17
C ASP A 76 -4.48 25.02 30.95
N ASN A 77 -5.65 25.43 31.45
CA ASN A 77 -6.91 24.69 31.35
C ASN A 77 -8.02 25.54 30.69
N THR A 78 -7.63 26.61 29.99
CA THR A 78 -8.55 27.53 29.33
C THR A 78 -8.38 27.46 27.81
N SER A 79 -7.16 27.44 27.29
CA SER A 79 -6.93 27.36 25.84
C SER A 79 -7.14 25.95 25.29
N ALA A 80 -7.49 25.83 24.01
CA ALA A 80 -7.67 24.55 23.34
C ALA A 80 -6.41 23.66 23.43
N SER A 81 -5.22 24.24 23.21
CA SER A 81 -3.95 23.52 23.30
C SER A 81 -3.63 23.12 24.74
N GLY A 82 -3.83 24.01 25.71
CA GLY A 82 -3.60 23.74 27.13
C GLY A 82 -4.45 22.59 27.64
N ARG A 83 -5.77 22.63 27.38
CA ARG A 83 -6.69 21.57 27.79
C ARG A 83 -6.36 20.22 27.15
N ARG A 84 -6.01 20.19 25.85
CA ARG A 84 -5.54 18.96 25.18
C ARG A 84 -4.26 18.41 25.79
N ALA A 85 -3.30 19.26 26.12
CA ALA A 85 -2.07 18.86 26.78
C ALA A 85 -2.35 18.26 28.17
N ARG A 86 -3.28 18.85 28.93
CA ARG A 86 -3.74 18.31 30.23
C ARG A 86 -4.43 16.96 30.10
N ALA A 87 -5.31 16.77 29.12
CA ALA A 87 -5.98 15.50 28.86
C ALA A 87 -4.97 14.41 28.47
N THR A 88 -4.03 14.74 27.58
CA THR A 88 -2.93 13.85 27.16
C THR A 88 -2.07 13.44 28.35
N PHE A 89 -1.70 14.40 29.21
CA PHE A 89 -0.96 14.14 30.45
C PHE A 89 -1.74 13.18 31.36
N ALA A 90 -3.03 13.42 31.59
CA ALA A 90 -3.85 12.57 32.45
C ALA A 90 -3.88 11.11 31.97
N LYS A 91 -4.11 10.90 30.66
CA LYS A 91 -4.10 9.56 30.03
C LYS A 91 -2.74 8.88 30.21
N ASN A 92 -1.65 9.58 29.88
CA ASN A 92 -0.31 9.01 29.95
C ASN A 92 0.09 8.70 31.40
N ALA A 93 -0.20 9.61 32.34
CA ALA A 93 0.05 9.40 33.76
C ALA A 93 -0.72 8.19 34.32
N ALA A 94 -2.00 8.06 33.97
CA ALA A 94 -2.82 6.91 34.34
C ALA A 94 -2.28 5.59 33.76
N PHE A 95 -1.79 5.61 32.51
CA PHE A 95 -1.13 4.47 31.89
C PHE A 95 0.14 4.05 32.66
N LEU A 96 1.00 5.00 33.05
CA LEU A 96 2.19 4.70 33.85
C LEU A 96 1.83 4.10 35.22
N LEU A 97 0.78 4.62 35.88
CA LEU A 97 0.28 4.12 37.16
C LEU A 97 -0.28 2.69 37.07
N LEU A 98 -0.94 2.36 35.96
CA LEU A 98 -1.43 1.00 35.67
C LEU A 98 -0.27 0.04 35.41
N VAL A 99 0.68 0.45 34.56
CA VAL A 99 1.88 -0.34 34.26
C VAL A 99 2.70 -0.57 35.53
N ASN A 100 2.79 0.44 36.41
CA ASN A 100 3.52 0.38 37.68
C ASN A 100 4.97 -0.14 37.52
N ARG A 101 5.67 0.32 36.47
CA ARG A 101 7.07 -0.03 36.23
C ARG A 101 7.89 1.18 35.78
N GLN A 102 9.01 1.43 36.44
CA GLN A 102 10.00 2.43 36.06
C GLN A 102 11.02 1.81 35.09
N PRO A 103 11.29 2.45 33.93
CA PRO A 103 12.35 1.99 33.05
C PRO A 103 13.73 2.28 33.65
N LEU A 104 14.49 1.23 33.96
CA LEU A 104 15.90 1.31 34.34
C LEU A 104 16.74 0.58 33.28
N ALA A 105 18.05 0.84 33.19
CA ALA A 105 18.89 0.30 32.11
C ALA A 105 18.75 -1.23 31.93
N GLY A 106 17.96 -1.65 30.94
CA GLY A 106 17.68 -3.05 30.63
C GLY A 106 16.63 -3.75 31.52
N THR A 107 15.98 -3.06 32.46
CA THR A 107 15.03 -3.64 33.42
C THR A 107 13.81 -2.74 33.67
N LEU A 108 12.82 -3.29 34.38
CA LEU A 108 11.61 -2.60 34.82
C LEU A 108 11.46 -2.76 36.34
N ALA A 109 11.71 -1.70 37.10
CA ALA A 109 11.55 -1.70 38.56
C ALA A 109 10.13 -1.30 38.96
N GLU A 110 9.64 -1.77 40.10
CA GLU A 110 8.39 -1.22 40.66
C GLU A 110 8.62 0.20 41.17
N TRP A 111 7.56 1.02 41.19
CA TRP A 111 7.65 2.34 41.79
C TRP A 111 7.78 2.23 43.31
N PRO A 112 8.61 3.06 43.96
CA PRO A 112 8.52 3.27 45.40
C PRO A 112 7.11 3.72 45.76
N GLU A 113 6.49 3.10 46.76
CA GLU A 113 5.07 3.30 47.06
C GLU A 113 4.73 4.77 47.34
N ALA A 114 5.60 5.51 48.05
CA ALA A 114 5.41 6.92 48.32
C ALA A 114 5.43 7.79 47.04
N GLU A 115 6.36 7.52 46.12
CA GLU A 115 6.43 8.22 44.84
C GLU A 115 5.21 7.91 43.97
N ARG A 116 4.79 6.64 43.94
CA ARG A 116 3.60 6.20 43.21
C ARG A 116 2.34 6.88 43.75
N GLN A 117 2.17 6.95 45.06
CA GLN A 117 1.03 7.61 45.69
C GLN A 117 1.02 9.12 45.41
N ALA A 118 2.18 9.79 45.47
CA ALA A 118 2.29 11.20 45.12
C ALA A 118 1.94 11.44 43.64
N TYR A 119 2.45 10.61 42.72
CA TYR A 119 2.14 10.70 41.30
C TYR A 119 0.67 10.41 41.01
N GLN A 120 0.08 9.43 41.69
CA GLN A 120 -1.35 9.13 41.63
C GLN A 120 -2.19 10.32 42.07
N ALA A 121 -1.85 10.97 43.19
CA ALA A 121 -2.56 12.15 43.67
C ALA A 121 -2.54 13.29 42.62
N ARG A 122 -1.40 13.50 41.95
CA ARG A 122 -1.30 14.46 40.83
C ARG A 122 -2.20 14.10 39.65
N ALA A 123 -2.18 12.84 39.21
CA ALA A 123 -3.01 12.37 38.09
C ALA A 123 -4.51 12.52 38.40
N VAL A 124 -4.92 12.19 39.63
CA VAL A 124 -6.30 12.38 40.10
C VAL A 124 -6.68 13.87 40.11
N ALA A 125 -5.83 14.73 40.67
CA ALA A 125 -6.09 16.17 40.72
C ALA A 125 -6.28 16.81 39.34
N VAL A 126 -5.56 16.33 38.31
CA VAL A 126 -5.74 16.80 36.92
C VAL A 126 -7.13 16.44 36.39
N LEU A 127 -7.64 15.24 36.69
CA LEU A 127 -8.99 14.83 36.32
C LEU A 127 -10.06 15.61 37.09
N GLU A 128 -9.90 15.81 38.39
CA GLU A 128 -10.85 16.56 39.21
C GLU A 128 -10.96 18.04 38.79
N SER A 129 -9.86 18.61 38.32
CA SER A 129 -9.78 19.98 37.84
C SER A 129 -10.07 20.11 36.34
N LEU A 130 -10.49 19.06 35.63
CA LEU A 130 -10.84 19.17 34.22
C LEU A 130 -11.91 20.25 34.00
N ASN A 131 -11.81 20.95 32.88
CA ASN A 131 -12.81 21.91 32.44
C ASN A 131 -13.91 21.16 31.67
N PRO A 132 -15.16 21.09 32.15
CA PRO A 132 -16.23 20.35 31.49
C PRO A 132 -17.00 21.20 30.47
N ALA A 133 -16.68 22.49 30.30
CA ALA A 133 -17.42 23.37 29.41
C ALA A 133 -17.35 22.89 27.96
N VAL A 134 -18.42 23.09 27.20
CA VAL A 134 -18.43 22.86 25.75
C VAL A 134 -19.00 24.12 25.12
N GLU A 135 -18.29 24.62 24.12
CA GLU A 135 -18.66 25.83 23.39
C GLU A 135 -20.03 25.63 22.74
N VAL A 136 -20.90 26.63 22.87
CA VAL A 136 -22.22 26.61 22.23
C VAL A 136 -22.05 26.50 20.72
N PHE A 137 -22.81 25.61 20.10
CA PHE A 137 -22.84 25.52 18.65
C PHE A 137 -23.51 26.78 18.06
N ALA A 138 -22.70 27.69 17.53
CA ALA A 138 -23.17 28.97 16.97
C ALA A 138 -23.05 29.06 15.44
N SER A 139 -22.21 28.22 14.82
CA SER A 139 -21.98 28.20 13.36
C SER A 139 -21.41 26.85 12.91
N PHE A 140 -21.63 26.50 11.64
CA PHE A 140 -21.08 25.30 11.00
C PHE A 140 -19.67 25.49 10.40
N ALA A 141 -19.03 26.63 10.70
CA ALA A 141 -17.69 26.98 10.24
C ALA A 141 -17.01 27.90 11.27
N GLY A 142 -15.68 27.99 11.23
CA GLY A 142 -14.88 28.87 12.07
C GLY A 142 -14.40 28.23 13.39
N THR A 143 -13.90 29.06 14.30
CA THR A 143 -13.17 28.64 15.50
C THR A 143 -14.03 27.79 16.45
N THR A 144 -15.28 28.18 16.69
CA THR A 144 -16.22 27.44 17.56
C THR A 144 -16.50 26.03 17.04
N TYR A 145 -16.61 25.86 15.72
CA TYR A 145 -16.76 24.55 15.07
C TYR A 145 -15.49 23.70 15.22
N THR A 146 -14.32 24.30 14.98
CA THR A 146 -13.03 23.60 15.13
C THR A 146 -12.69 23.26 16.58
N GLU A 147 -13.28 23.92 17.58
CA GLU A 147 -13.05 23.56 18.98
C GLU A 147 -13.65 22.19 19.34
N TRP A 148 -14.73 21.79 18.69
CA TRP A 148 -15.45 20.57 19.07
C TRP A 148 -14.69 19.27 18.82
N GLN A 149 -13.89 19.21 17.76
CA GLN A 149 -12.99 18.08 17.54
C GLN A 149 -11.98 17.94 18.69
N TRP A 150 -11.53 19.08 19.24
CA TRP A 150 -10.59 19.13 20.36
C TRP A 150 -11.26 18.75 21.66
N ARG A 151 -12.47 19.27 21.94
CA ARG A 151 -13.29 18.81 23.08
C ARG A 151 -13.52 17.30 23.04
N SER A 152 -13.79 16.75 21.86
CA SER A 152 -13.98 15.31 21.67
C SER A 152 -12.72 14.51 22.01
N LYS A 153 -11.54 14.98 21.56
CA LYS A 153 -10.27 14.33 21.86
C LYS A 153 -9.91 14.42 23.36
N GLU A 154 -10.11 15.59 23.97
CA GLU A 154 -9.92 15.79 25.41
C GLU A 154 -10.77 14.82 26.24
N LEU A 155 -12.05 14.71 25.92
CA LEU A 155 -12.98 13.84 26.64
C LEU A 155 -12.55 12.38 26.57
N ILE A 156 -12.15 11.87 25.38
CA ILE A 156 -11.65 10.50 25.22
C ILE A 156 -10.43 10.26 26.11
N ASP A 157 -9.43 11.14 26.05
CA ASP A 157 -8.19 10.96 26.81
C ASP A 157 -8.45 10.98 28.34
N TYR A 158 -9.34 11.86 28.83
CA TYR A 158 -9.71 11.85 30.24
C TYR A 158 -10.54 10.63 30.66
N LEU A 159 -11.44 10.13 29.80
CA LEU A 159 -12.21 8.91 30.08
C LEU A 159 -11.30 7.69 30.14
N VAL A 160 -10.33 7.59 29.23
CA VAL A 160 -9.28 6.57 29.30
C VAL A 160 -8.48 6.73 30.59
N ALA A 161 -8.10 7.94 30.99
CA ALA A 161 -7.38 8.17 32.24
C ALA A 161 -8.16 7.66 33.47
N TYR A 162 -9.46 7.96 33.56
CA TYR A 162 -10.33 7.46 34.62
C TYR A 162 -10.36 5.93 34.65
N ASP A 163 -10.59 5.29 33.49
CA ASP A 163 -10.66 3.84 33.35
C ASP A 163 -9.34 3.15 33.78
N LEU A 164 -8.19 3.69 33.36
CA LEU A 164 -6.88 3.15 33.72
C LEU A 164 -6.55 3.37 35.20
N LEU A 165 -6.98 4.47 35.83
CA LEU A 165 -6.82 4.67 37.28
C LEU A 165 -7.67 3.69 38.09
N ARG A 166 -8.91 3.42 37.66
CA ARG A 166 -9.73 2.35 38.24
C ARG A 166 -9.01 1.01 38.13
N GLY A 167 -8.44 0.72 36.95
CA GLY A 167 -7.63 -0.48 36.70
C GLY A 167 -6.33 -0.56 37.51
N ALA A 168 -5.73 0.58 37.84
CA ALA A 168 -4.54 0.68 38.70
C ALA A 168 -4.85 0.46 40.19
N GLY A 169 -6.12 0.28 40.55
CA GLY A 169 -6.58 0.02 41.91
C GLY A 169 -7.04 1.27 42.67
N VAL A 170 -7.20 2.44 42.01
CA VAL A 170 -7.71 3.64 42.68
C VAL A 170 -9.18 3.43 43.07
N PRO A 171 -9.54 3.55 44.36
CA PRO A 171 -10.91 3.34 44.82
C PRO A 171 -11.91 4.29 44.16
N ALA A 172 -13.13 3.81 43.89
CA ALA A 172 -14.17 4.59 43.21
C ALA A 172 -14.47 5.90 43.96
N ALA A 173 -14.53 5.82 45.29
CA ALA A 173 -14.75 6.97 46.16
C ALA A 173 -13.71 8.08 45.98
N LYS A 174 -12.45 7.75 45.66
CA LYS A 174 -11.39 8.75 45.38
C LYS A 174 -11.49 9.37 43.99
N LEU A 175 -12.24 8.76 43.09
CA LEU A 175 -12.44 9.25 41.72
C LEU A 175 -13.84 9.82 41.51
N GLU A 176 -14.69 9.86 42.52
CA GLU A 176 -16.07 10.35 42.40
C GLU A 176 -16.15 11.82 41.96
N PRO A 177 -15.31 12.76 42.44
CA PRO A 177 -15.29 14.13 41.93
C PRO A 177 -14.91 14.18 40.45
N ALA A 178 -13.90 13.40 40.03
CA ALA A 178 -13.51 13.27 38.62
C ALA A 178 -14.63 12.66 37.77
N ARG A 179 -15.30 11.61 38.25
CA ARG A 179 -16.44 10.96 37.60
C ARG A 179 -17.57 11.95 37.34
N THR A 180 -17.90 12.77 38.35
CA THR A 180 -18.93 13.82 38.25
C THR A 180 -18.56 14.84 37.17
N ARG A 181 -17.30 15.29 37.12
CA ARG A 181 -16.83 16.23 36.08
C ARG A 181 -16.85 15.63 34.68
N LEU A 182 -16.49 14.35 34.53
CA LEU A 182 -16.56 13.64 33.26
C LEU A 182 -17.99 13.48 32.77
N GLN A 183 -18.91 13.14 33.68
CA GLN A 183 -20.35 13.07 33.37
C GLN A 183 -20.89 14.43 32.94
N GLN A 184 -20.51 15.51 33.62
CA GLN A 184 -20.86 16.87 33.20
C GLN A 184 -20.30 17.21 31.81
N PHE A 185 -19.05 16.86 31.54
CA PHE A 185 -18.42 17.12 30.24
C PHE A 185 -19.13 16.35 29.12
N ALA A 186 -19.33 15.04 29.28
CA ALA A 186 -20.08 14.23 28.31
C ALA A 186 -21.52 14.75 28.10
N GLY A 187 -22.20 15.16 29.17
CA GLY A 187 -23.53 15.75 29.09
C GLY A 187 -23.56 17.12 28.41
N ASN A 188 -22.55 17.96 28.64
CA ASN A 188 -22.40 19.23 27.92
C ASN A 188 -22.17 19.00 26.43
N LEU A 189 -21.31 18.04 26.05
CA LEU A 189 -21.06 17.69 24.65
C LEU A 189 -22.32 17.13 23.99
N TYR A 190 -23.06 16.24 24.66
CA TYR A 190 -24.33 15.73 24.18
C TYR A 190 -25.36 16.85 24.01
N ARG A 191 -25.51 17.72 25.01
CA ARG A 191 -26.47 18.84 24.97
C ARG A 191 -26.18 19.75 23.79
N GLU A 192 -24.94 20.22 23.64
CA GLU A 192 -24.62 21.17 22.57
C GLU A 192 -24.71 20.48 21.19
N SER A 193 -24.30 19.23 21.03
CA SER A 193 -24.41 18.50 19.74
C SER A 193 -25.85 18.27 19.27
N ASN A 194 -26.81 18.29 20.20
CA ASN A 194 -28.24 18.21 19.90
C ASN A 194 -28.94 19.58 19.95
N ARG A 195 -28.23 20.66 20.30
CA ARG A 195 -28.82 21.98 20.44
C ARG A 195 -29.23 22.51 19.06
N PRO A 196 -30.52 22.86 18.85
CA PRO A 196 -30.93 23.50 17.63
C PRO A 196 -30.35 24.91 17.52
N PHE A 197 -29.80 25.23 16.36
CA PHE A 197 -29.44 26.56 15.91
C PHE A 197 -30.21 26.84 14.60
N LEU A 198 -31.13 27.81 14.62
CA LEU A 198 -32.03 28.11 13.49
C LEU A 198 -32.79 26.89 12.94
N GLY A 199 -33.17 25.94 13.82
CA GLY A 199 -33.92 24.73 13.44
C GLY A 199 -33.06 23.57 12.89
N VAL A 200 -31.73 23.70 12.89
CA VAL A 200 -30.76 22.67 12.48
C VAL A 200 -29.81 22.40 13.65
N TYR A 201 -29.24 21.20 13.76
CA TYR A 201 -28.27 20.85 14.81
C TYR A 201 -27.08 20.10 14.21
N PHE A 202 -26.00 19.95 14.99
CA PHE A 202 -24.69 19.48 14.52
C PHE A 202 -24.78 18.18 13.70
N PHE A 203 -25.27 17.09 14.29
CA PHE A 203 -25.36 15.79 13.61
C PHE A 203 -26.37 15.76 12.46
N ARG A 204 -27.29 16.72 12.35
CA ARG A 204 -28.17 16.84 11.18
C ARG A 204 -27.43 17.38 9.96
N GLN A 205 -26.53 18.34 10.15
CA GLN A 205 -25.84 19.03 9.05
C GLN A 205 -24.48 18.42 8.71
N ILE A 206 -23.74 17.93 9.70
CA ILE A 206 -22.34 17.52 9.54
C ILE A 206 -22.26 16.01 9.33
N LYS A 207 -21.64 15.58 8.21
CA LYS A 207 -21.45 14.17 7.81
C LYS A 207 -20.00 13.88 7.41
N ASN A 208 -19.06 14.29 8.26
CA ASN A 208 -17.62 14.21 8.00
C ASN A 208 -16.85 13.73 9.25
N ASN A 209 -15.52 13.82 9.21
CA ASN A 209 -14.63 13.45 10.30
C ASN A 209 -15.01 14.04 11.68
N HIS A 210 -15.48 15.30 11.74
CA HIS A 210 -15.85 15.95 13.01
C HIS A 210 -17.04 15.26 13.70
N ALA A 211 -18.02 14.82 12.90
CA ALA A 211 -19.17 14.08 13.41
C ALA A 211 -18.74 12.72 13.98
N LEU A 212 -17.82 12.01 13.30
CA LEU A 212 -17.27 10.75 13.78
C LEU A 212 -16.50 10.91 15.09
N MET A 213 -15.65 11.94 15.20
CA MET A 213 -14.88 12.23 16.41
C MET A 213 -15.79 12.51 17.61
N THR A 214 -16.85 13.31 17.41
CA THR A 214 -17.84 13.65 18.44
C THR A 214 -18.66 12.43 18.86
N ALA A 215 -19.10 11.63 17.89
CA ALA A 215 -19.84 10.39 18.13
C ALA A 215 -19.00 9.37 18.93
N ALA A 216 -17.73 9.20 18.58
CA ALA A 216 -16.80 8.32 19.29
C ALA A 216 -16.56 8.78 20.75
N ALA A 217 -16.48 10.09 20.99
CA ALA A 217 -16.31 10.62 22.34
C ALA A 217 -17.53 10.36 23.24
N LEU A 218 -18.76 10.54 22.71
CA LEU A 218 -19.99 10.19 23.41
C LEU A 218 -20.11 8.67 23.65
N GLY A 219 -19.76 7.86 22.65
CA GLY A 219 -19.71 6.41 22.79
C GLY A 219 -18.73 5.96 23.88
N MET A 220 -17.52 6.52 23.91
CA MET A 220 -16.53 6.26 24.95
C MET A 220 -17.04 6.65 26.33
N ALA A 221 -17.73 7.80 26.46
CA ALA A 221 -18.33 8.23 27.72
C ALA A 221 -19.35 7.21 28.24
N ALA A 222 -20.17 6.66 27.34
CA ALA A 222 -21.14 5.64 27.71
C ALA A 222 -20.47 4.32 28.13
N VAL A 223 -19.35 3.92 27.53
CA VAL A 223 -18.58 2.73 27.95
C VAL A 223 -17.98 2.93 29.33
N VAL A 224 -17.33 4.07 29.59
CA VAL A 224 -16.59 4.30 30.85
C VAL A 224 -17.53 4.60 32.01
N LEU A 225 -18.56 5.40 31.79
CA LEU A 225 -19.54 5.86 32.78
C LEU A 225 -20.87 5.13 32.67
N ASN A 226 -20.85 3.87 32.22
CA ASN A 226 -22.03 3.10 31.83
C ASN A 226 -23.10 2.97 32.95
N ASP A 227 -22.67 3.05 34.20
CA ASP A 227 -23.49 2.94 35.40
C ASP A 227 -23.85 4.31 36.04
N ALA A 228 -23.45 5.42 35.42
CA ALA A 228 -23.74 6.75 35.94
C ALA A 228 -25.23 7.08 35.90
N THR A 229 -25.71 7.79 36.90
CA THR A 229 -27.09 8.26 37.03
C THR A 229 -27.11 9.77 37.23
N SER A 230 -28.10 10.47 36.69
CA SER A 230 -28.26 11.93 36.88
C SER A 230 -29.73 12.31 36.78
N PRO A 231 -30.18 13.40 37.40
CA PRO A 231 -31.46 14.02 37.08
C PRO A 231 -31.43 14.78 35.73
N ASP A 232 -30.25 15.17 35.24
CA ASP A 232 -30.10 15.83 33.94
C ASP A 232 -30.17 14.78 32.81
N VAL A 233 -31.17 14.91 31.94
CA VAL A 233 -31.40 14.02 30.80
C VAL A 233 -30.24 14.04 29.80
N ASN A 234 -29.44 15.10 29.77
CA ASN A 234 -28.25 15.15 28.92
C ASN A 234 -27.09 14.33 29.50
N GLN A 235 -27.13 14.00 30.79
CA GLN A 235 -26.05 13.30 31.51
C GLN A 235 -26.32 11.80 31.67
N GLN A 236 -27.00 11.20 30.69
CA GLN A 236 -27.43 9.80 30.71
C GLN A 236 -26.60 8.95 29.74
N PRO A 237 -25.90 7.90 30.22
CA PRO A 237 -25.09 7.02 29.37
C PRO A 237 -25.84 6.42 28.19
N VAL A 238 -27.12 6.08 28.39
CA VAL A 238 -27.96 5.51 27.32
C VAL A 238 -28.19 6.49 26.16
N ASN A 239 -28.27 7.80 26.43
CA ASN A 239 -28.40 8.81 25.37
C ASN A 239 -27.08 8.99 24.61
N TRP A 240 -25.95 8.94 25.32
CA TRP A 240 -24.63 9.08 24.71
C TRP A 240 -24.29 7.91 23.79
N ILE A 241 -24.55 6.66 24.18
CA ILE A 241 -24.29 5.51 23.30
C ILE A 241 -25.21 5.50 22.09
N ASN A 242 -26.49 5.86 22.27
CA ASN A 242 -27.44 5.93 21.16
C ASN A 242 -26.97 6.95 20.13
N ALA A 243 -26.56 8.15 20.55
CA ALA A 243 -25.99 9.13 19.65
C ALA A 243 -24.66 8.66 19.04
N GLY A 244 -23.77 8.08 19.84
CA GLY A 244 -22.45 7.63 19.39
C GLY A 244 -22.51 6.56 18.31
N LEU A 245 -23.22 5.46 18.55
CA LEU A 245 -23.35 4.37 17.58
C LEU A 245 -24.20 4.76 16.38
N PHE A 246 -25.33 5.45 16.59
CA PHE A 246 -26.21 5.86 15.50
C PHE A 246 -25.48 6.77 14.51
N HIS A 247 -24.70 7.75 14.99
CA HIS A 247 -24.00 8.68 14.10
C HIS A 247 -22.74 8.09 13.47
N LEU A 248 -22.03 7.17 14.14
CA LEU A 248 -20.97 6.41 13.45
C LEU A 248 -21.55 5.59 12.29
N ASP A 249 -22.64 4.87 12.54
CA ASP A 249 -23.32 4.06 11.52
C ASP A 249 -23.89 4.95 10.39
N ASN A 250 -24.52 6.07 10.76
CA ASN A 250 -25.11 6.98 9.77
C ASN A 250 -24.06 7.66 8.89
N VAL A 251 -23.03 8.25 9.50
CA VAL A 251 -22.01 9.03 8.76
C VAL A 251 -21.14 8.12 7.89
N LEU A 252 -20.88 6.88 8.31
CA LEU A 252 -20.07 5.97 7.49
C LEU A 252 -20.89 5.24 6.42
N TRP A 253 -22.14 4.84 6.71
CA TRP A 253 -22.82 3.80 5.92
C TRP A 253 -24.20 4.20 5.37
N GLU A 254 -25.02 4.90 6.14
CA GLU A 254 -26.45 5.03 5.82
C GLU A 254 -26.82 6.36 5.15
N ASP A 255 -26.08 7.44 5.44
CA ASP A 255 -26.43 8.77 4.94
C ASP A 255 -26.19 8.90 3.42
N ALA A 256 -26.91 9.81 2.77
CA ALA A 256 -26.62 10.15 1.37
C ALA A 256 -25.23 10.80 1.24
N GLN A 257 -24.82 11.59 2.25
CA GLN A 257 -23.50 12.22 2.34
C GLN A 257 -22.49 11.37 3.12
N ARG A 258 -22.69 10.03 3.14
CA ARG A 258 -21.82 9.11 3.86
C ARG A 258 -20.37 9.15 3.38
N GLN A 259 -19.47 8.85 4.30
CA GLN A 259 -18.02 8.92 4.10
C GLN A 259 -17.41 7.63 3.52
N SER A 260 -18.17 6.54 3.45
CA SER A 260 -17.72 5.28 2.87
C SER A 260 -18.91 4.47 2.33
N ASP A 261 -18.65 3.26 1.82
CA ASP A 261 -19.68 2.36 1.34
C ASP A 261 -19.63 1.02 2.12
N PRO A 262 -20.77 0.51 2.61
CA PRO A 262 -20.78 -0.72 3.40
C PRO A 262 -20.57 -1.98 2.55
N THR A 263 -20.73 -1.90 1.22
CA THR A 263 -20.75 -3.07 0.32
C THR A 263 -19.42 -3.32 -0.37
N THR A 264 -18.61 -2.28 -0.59
CA THR A 264 -17.34 -2.36 -1.33
C THR A 264 -16.19 -1.70 -0.57
N VAL A 265 -14.95 -1.92 -1.02
CA VAL A 265 -13.77 -1.20 -0.52
C VAL A 265 -13.75 0.19 -1.17
N ALA A 266 -14.57 1.11 -0.68
CA ALA A 266 -14.74 2.46 -1.23
C ALA A 266 -13.78 3.51 -0.61
N GLY A 267 -13.02 3.12 0.41
CA GLY A 267 -12.16 4.01 1.16
C GLY A 267 -12.93 5.04 1.98
N TYR A 268 -12.31 6.19 2.22
CA TYR A 268 -12.89 7.30 2.99
C TYR A 268 -12.93 8.56 2.12
N ALA A 269 -14.09 9.22 2.00
CA ALA A 269 -14.32 10.26 1.00
C ALA A 269 -13.36 11.46 1.11
N GLU A 270 -13.00 11.87 2.33
CA GLU A 270 -12.04 12.98 2.57
C GLU A 270 -10.56 12.56 2.42
N GLY A 271 -10.28 11.29 2.12
CA GLY A 271 -8.92 10.77 1.91
C GLY A 271 -8.22 10.18 3.15
N PRO A 272 -7.01 9.63 2.97
CA PRO A 272 -6.28 8.88 4.00
C PRO A 272 -5.99 9.67 5.29
N TYR A 273 -5.62 10.95 5.19
CA TYR A 273 -5.34 11.76 6.37
C TYR A 273 -6.58 11.99 7.22
N TYR A 274 -7.68 12.44 6.63
CA TYR A 274 -8.91 12.71 7.39
C TYR A 274 -9.56 11.44 7.94
N PHE A 275 -9.34 10.29 7.29
CA PHE A 275 -9.59 9.00 7.90
C PHE A 275 -8.76 8.81 9.18
N LYS A 276 -7.43 8.94 9.11
CA LYS A 276 -6.56 8.85 10.30
C LYS A 276 -7.04 9.82 11.37
N TYR A 277 -7.26 11.09 11.02
CA TYR A 277 -7.69 12.17 11.90
C TYR A 277 -8.96 11.80 12.69
N ALA A 278 -10.01 11.32 12.01
CA ALA A 278 -11.23 10.84 12.66
C ALA A 278 -10.98 9.59 13.53
N PHE A 279 -10.17 8.66 13.04
CA PHE A 279 -9.96 7.35 13.66
C PHE A 279 -8.98 7.37 14.84
N LEU A 280 -8.22 8.45 15.05
CA LEU A 280 -7.51 8.70 16.31
C LEU A 280 -8.48 8.82 17.51
N ASN A 281 -9.74 9.15 17.25
CA ASN A 281 -10.83 9.13 18.24
C ASN A 281 -11.66 7.84 18.15
N CYS A 282 -11.96 7.38 16.94
CA CYS A 282 -12.82 6.21 16.75
C CYS A 282 -12.15 4.91 17.21
N LEU A 283 -10.87 4.67 16.91
CA LEU A 283 -10.19 3.41 17.25
C LEU A 283 -10.14 3.13 18.76
N PRO A 284 -9.80 4.11 19.63
CA PRO A 284 -9.92 3.90 21.08
C PRO A 284 -11.32 3.50 21.52
N PHE A 285 -12.36 4.17 21.00
CA PHE A 285 -13.75 3.83 21.34
C PHE A 285 -14.16 2.45 20.83
N ILE A 286 -13.87 2.14 19.56
CA ILE A 286 -14.18 0.85 18.93
C ILE A 286 -13.51 -0.28 19.71
N ARG A 287 -12.24 -0.12 20.07
CA ARG A 287 -11.50 -1.07 20.90
C ARG A 287 -12.12 -1.22 22.29
N ALA A 288 -12.41 -0.12 22.97
CA ALA A 288 -13.05 -0.13 24.29
C ALA A 288 -14.40 -0.84 24.25
N LEU A 289 -15.20 -0.61 23.21
CA LEU A 289 -16.49 -1.27 23.02
C LEU A 289 -16.35 -2.77 22.73
N GLY A 290 -15.33 -3.17 21.96
CA GLY A 290 -14.97 -4.57 21.74
C GLY A 290 -14.59 -5.32 23.02
N GLN A 291 -13.90 -4.63 23.94
CA GLN A 291 -13.54 -5.17 25.26
C GLN A 291 -14.72 -5.14 26.24
N PHE A 292 -15.52 -4.07 26.21
CA PHE A 292 -16.61 -3.86 27.16
C PHE A 292 -17.79 -4.80 26.90
N ALA A 293 -18.24 -4.91 25.65
CA ALA A 293 -19.41 -5.69 25.26
C ALA A 293 -19.12 -6.49 23.97
N PRO A 294 -18.26 -7.53 24.06
CA PRO A 294 -17.79 -8.27 22.89
C PRO A 294 -18.93 -8.95 22.14
N LYS A 295 -18.88 -8.87 20.80
CA LYS A 295 -19.84 -9.51 19.86
C LYS A 295 -21.31 -9.08 20.04
N ALA A 296 -21.58 -8.04 20.82
CA ALA A 296 -22.93 -7.52 21.00
C ALA A 296 -23.43 -6.81 19.74
N SER A 297 -24.74 -6.70 19.62
CA SER A 297 -25.41 -5.73 18.75
C SER A 297 -26.29 -4.84 19.61
N PHE A 298 -26.44 -3.58 19.23
CA PHE A 298 -27.05 -2.56 20.05
C PHE A 298 -28.31 -2.04 19.39
N THR A 299 -29.42 -2.05 20.12
CA THR A 299 -30.64 -1.35 19.69
C THR A 299 -30.46 0.13 20.03
N CYS A 300 -30.21 0.95 19.01
CA CYS A 300 -29.95 2.38 19.17
C CYS A 300 -31.13 3.19 18.66
N SER A 301 -31.69 4.02 19.55
CA SER A 301 -32.79 4.94 19.20
C SER A 301 -32.30 6.39 19.23
N TYR A 302 -32.41 7.09 18.11
CA TYR A 302 -32.04 8.50 17.99
C TYR A 302 -33.03 9.24 17.09
N ASN A 303 -33.53 10.39 17.56
CA ASN A 303 -34.49 11.23 16.86
C ASN A 303 -35.69 10.47 16.24
N GLY A 304 -36.27 9.53 17.00
CA GLY A 304 -37.43 8.74 16.58
C GLY A 304 -37.14 7.55 15.66
N LEU A 305 -35.89 7.40 15.19
CA LEU A 305 -35.44 6.24 14.42
C LEU A 305 -34.77 5.22 15.35
N THR A 306 -35.00 3.94 15.10
CA THR A 306 -34.35 2.84 15.83
C THR A 306 -33.64 1.91 14.86
N ARG A 307 -32.38 1.57 15.15
CA ARG A 307 -31.53 0.67 14.37
C ARG A 307 -30.91 -0.40 15.26
N ILE A 308 -30.63 -1.56 14.70
CA ILE A 308 -29.78 -2.58 15.33
C ILE A 308 -28.39 -2.41 14.72
N ILE A 309 -27.43 -1.96 15.53
CA ILE A 309 -26.08 -1.63 15.09
C ILE A 309 -25.12 -2.70 15.64
N PRO A 310 -24.41 -3.46 14.79
CA PRO A 310 -23.39 -4.40 15.22
C PRO A 310 -22.27 -3.71 15.98
N ASN A 311 -21.57 -4.42 16.88
CA ASN A 311 -20.37 -3.88 17.51
C ASN A 311 -19.31 -3.54 16.43
N PRO A 312 -18.90 -2.26 16.29
CA PRO A 312 -17.89 -1.82 15.33
C PRO A 312 -16.58 -2.60 15.38
N TYR A 313 -16.21 -3.15 16.54
CA TYR A 313 -14.98 -3.93 16.70
C TYR A 313 -14.98 -5.25 15.92
N SER A 314 -16.17 -5.81 15.66
CA SER A 314 -16.35 -7.08 14.94
C SER A 314 -17.16 -6.93 13.65
N ASP A 315 -17.49 -5.70 13.25
CA ASP A 315 -18.32 -5.42 12.09
C ASP A 315 -17.46 -5.43 10.80
N PRO A 316 -17.72 -6.33 9.84
CA PRO A 316 -16.99 -6.40 8.58
C PRO A 316 -16.99 -5.12 7.74
N ARG A 317 -17.90 -4.17 7.98
CA ARG A 317 -17.90 -2.87 7.31
C ARG A 317 -16.66 -2.04 7.69
N TYR A 318 -16.22 -2.11 8.95
CA TYR A 318 -15.00 -1.43 9.40
C TYR A 318 -13.74 -2.11 8.87
N GLU A 319 -13.76 -3.44 8.74
CA GLU A 319 -12.66 -4.18 8.12
C GLU A 319 -12.38 -3.71 6.69
N ARG A 320 -13.41 -3.34 5.89
CA ARG A 320 -13.20 -2.79 4.54
C ARG A 320 -12.45 -1.46 4.54
N LEU A 321 -12.65 -0.61 5.55
CA LEU A 321 -11.87 0.62 5.71
C LEU A 321 -10.40 0.31 6.01
N TYR A 322 -10.14 -0.66 6.89
CA TYR A 322 -8.79 -1.08 7.23
C TYR A 322 -8.09 -1.79 6.07
N GLU A 323 -8.84 -2.59 5.29
CA GLU A 323 -8.38 -3.22 4.05
C GLU A 323 -7.99 -2.16 3.02
N TRP A 324 -8.77 -1.08 2.86
CA TRP A 324 -8.37 0.04 2.00
C TRP A 324 -7.06 0.68 2.46
N MET A 325 -6.96 1.09 3.74
CA MET A 325 -5.74 1.73 4.26
C MET A 325 -4.52 0.83 4.09
N SER A 326 -4.67 -0.46 4.38
CA SER A 326 -3.64 -1.45 4.12
C SER A 326 -3.32 -1.50 2.63
N ALA A 327 -4.32 -1.69 1.75
CA ALA A 327 -4.16 -1.86 0.31
C ALA A 327 -3.45 -0.69 -0.39
N ILE A 328 -3.56 0.53 0.12
CA ILE A 328 -2.91 1.72 -0.44
C ILE A 328 -1.52 1.99 0.15
N THR A 329 -1.14 1.33 1.23
CA THR A 329 0.14 1.59 1.93
C THR A 329 1.34 1.44 0.97
N MET A 330 2.25 2.41 1.03
CA MET A 330 3.53 2.39 0.32
C MET A 330 4.49 1.37 0.95
N PRO A 331 5.51 0.89 0.22
CA PRO A 331 6.44 -0.13 0.72
C PRO A 331 7.14 0.19 2.05
N ASP A 332 7.35 1.47 2.36
CA ASP A 332 7.99 1.91 3.59
C ASP A 332 7.02 2.06 4.79
N GLY A 333 5.74 1.72 4.61
CA GLY A 333 4.71 1.76 5.64
C GLY A 333 3.98 3.10 5.76
N ARG A 334 4.36 4.11 4.96
CA ARG A 334 3.61 5.37 4.84
C ARG A 334 2.40 5.23 3.93
N PHE A 335 1.49 6.19 4.01
CA PHE A 335 0.41 6.35 3.07
C PHE A 335 0.80 7.23 1.88
N PRO A 336 0.23 6.96 0.69
CA PRO A 336 0.34 7.86 -0.43
C PRO A 336 -0.32 9.20 -0.09
N ALA A 337 0.26 10.29 -0.60
CA ALA A 337 -0.19 11.65 -0.37
C ALA A 337 -1.41 12.01 -1.25
N LEU A 338 -2.47 11.22 -1.17
CA LEU A 338 -3.68 11.39 -1.96
C LEU A 338 -4.58 12.45 -1.32
N GLU A 339 -5.18 13.30 -2.13
CA GLU A 339 -6.06 14.37 -1.66
C GLU A 339 -5.36 15.25 -0.62
N ASP A 340 -6.09 15.81 0.35
CA ASP A 340 -5.53 16.51 1.49
C ASP A 340 -4.81 15.57 2.48
N SER A 341 -3.75 14.88 2.05
CA SER A 341 -2.91 14.00 2.89
C SER A 341 -1.43 14.35 2.88
N TYR A 342 -0.82 14.32 4.08
CA TYR A 342 0.61 14.57 4.25
C TYR A 342 1.49 13.43 3.71
N VAL A 343 2.63 13.80 3.13
CA VAL A 343 3.62 12.91 2.48
C VAL A 343 4.29 11.91 3.42
N ASP A 344 4.52 12.27 4.68
CA ASP A 344 5.36 11.51 5.59
C ASP A 344 4.57 10.69 6.61
N MET A 345 3.26 10.56 6.44
CA MET A 345 2.37 9.92 7.40
C MET A 345 2.20 8.41 7.19
N GLY A 346 2.26 7.63 8.26
CA GLY A 346 1.68 6.29 8.37
C GLY A 346 0.57 6.24 9.43
N MET A 347 0.02 5.05 9.69
CA MET A 347 -0.98 4.85 10.76
C MET A 347 -0.70 3.61 11.59
N PRO A 348 0.35 3.63 12.43
CA PRO A 348 0.62 2.56 13.39
C PRO A 348 -0.56 2.30 14.35
N GLU A 349 -1.48 3.26 14.51
CA GLU A 349 -2.69 3.14 15.33
C GLU A 349 -3.66 2.06 14.85
N LEU A 350 -3.55 1.56 13.61
CA LEU A 350 -4.31 0.38 13.17
C LEU A 350 -4.03 -0.86 14.05
N ALA A 351 -2.96 -0.86 14.85
CA ALA A 351 -2.77 -1.83 15.93
C ALA A 351 -3.96 -1.96 16.89
N LEU A 352 -4.71 -0.88 17.12
CA LEU A 352 -5.88 -0.89 18.02
C LEU A 352 -7.01 -1.79 17.53
N THR A 353 -7.05 -2.13 16.23
CA THR A 353 -7.99 -3.12 15.68
C THR A 353 -7.80 -4.50 16.31
N GLY A 354 -6.59 -4.82 16.81
CA GLY A 354 -6.23 -6.16 17.29
C GLY A 354 -5.94 -7.16 16.18
N HIS A 355 -6.01 -6.74 14.92
CA HIS A 355 -5.71 -7.60 13.76
C HIS A 355 -4.28 -7.35 13.27
N GLY A 356 -3.41 -8.35 13.45
CA GLY A 356 -2.00 -8.28 13.03
C GLY A 356 -1.78 -7.96 11.56
N ARG A 357 -2.75 -8.26 10.69
CA ARG A 357 -2.72 -7.95 9.25
C ARG A 357 -2.74 -6.46 8.92
N TYR A 358 -3.16 -5.61 9.84
CA TYR A 358 -3.16 -4.15 9.67
C TYR A 358 -1.99 -3.46 10.37
N VAL A 359 -1.20 -4.20 11.13
CA VAL A 359 0.03 -3.67 11.73
C VAL A 359 1.14 -3.73 10.70
N GLN A 360 1.39 -2.61 10.02
CA GLN A 360 2.42 -2.50 8.99
C GLN A 360 3.77 -2.09 9.61
N PRO A 361 4.89 -2.76 9.26
CA PRO A 361 6.22 -2.28 9.59
C PRO A 361 6.49 -0.91 8.95
N LEU A 362 7.29 -0.08 9.62
CA LEU A 362 7.69 1.25 9.14
C LEU A 362 9.19 1.25 8.81
N HIS A 363 9.55 1.65 7.58
CA HIS A 363 10.93 1.68 7.08
C HIS A 363 11.36 3.11 6.75
N LEU A 364 11.46 3.94 7.79
CA LEU A 364 11.50 5.41 7.68
C LEU A 364 12.92 6.01 7.65
N ALA A 365 13.97 5.18 7.61
CA ALA A 365 15.35 5.65 7.74
C ALA A 365 15.85 6.51 6.56
N ARG A 366 15.12 6.57 5.43
CA ARG A 366 15.40 7.53 4.34
C ARG A 366 14.76 8.90 4.54
N LEU A 367 13.95 9.09 5.57
CA LEU A 367 13.29 10.36 5.85
C LEU A 367 14.22 11.29 6.66
N GLY A 368 14.20 12.58 6.32
CA GLY A 368 14.94 13.62 7.03
C GLY A 368 14.44 13.84 8.47
N SER A 369 15.21 14.55 9.27
CA SER A 369 14.88 14.84 10.67
C SER A 369 13.70 15.79 10.86
N SER A 370 13.32 16.55 9.83
CA SER A 370 12.11 17.39 9.79
C SER A 370 10.84 16.61 9.48
N GLN A 371 10.97 15.36 9.02
CA GLN A 371 9.84 14.49 8.68
C GLN A 371 9.51 13.55 9.84
N LEU A 372 8.36 12.89 9.78
CA LEU A 372 7.93 11.85 10.73
C LEU A 372 8.74 10.56 10.58
N ASN A 373 10.05 10.61 10.86
CA ASN A 373 11.02 9.57 10.53
C ASN A 373 11.19 8.44 11.58
N THR A 374 10.38 8.45 12.64
CA THR A 374 10.42 7.40 13.68
C THR A 374 9.00 6.97 14.07
N LEU A 375 8.86 5.76 14.62
CA LEU A 375 7.59 5.31 15.20
C LEU A 375 7.09 6.26 16.30
N THR A 376 8.00 6.85 17.08
CA THR A 376 7.64 7.89 18.05
C THR A 376 7.02 9.11 17.39
N ALA A 377 7.62 9.64 16.32
CA ALA A 377 7.08 10.78 15.59
C ALA A 377 5.73 10.45 14.93
N GLN A 378 5.57 9.23 14.40
CA GLN A 378 4.31 8.78 13.80
C GLN A 378 3.14 8.65 14.79
N LEU A 379 3.45 8.27 16.03
CA LEU A 379 2.49 8.09 17.12
C LEU A 379 2.28 9.36 17.97
N ARG A 380 3.13 10.38 17.81
CA ARG A 380 3.08 11.59 18.61
C ARG A 380 3.38 12.82 17.76
N ASP A 381 2.39 13.69 17.68
CA ASP A 381 2.53 15.05 17.15
C ASP A 381 2.23 16.10 18.26
N ALA A 382 2.13 17.38 17.87
CA ALA A 382 1.89 18.49 18.80
C ALA A 382 0.50 18.46 19.48
N THR A 383 -0.44 17.70 18.92
CA THR A 383 -1.86 17.69 19.30
C THR A 383 -2.33 16.35 19.85
N VAL A 384 -1.64 15.25 19.54
CA VAL A 384 -2.02 13.88 19.94
C VAL A 384 -0.78 13.06 20.33
N ASP A 385 -0.91 12.22 21.37
CA ASP A 385 0.05 11.18 21.73
C ASP A 385 -0.66 9.82 21.84
N MET A 386 -0.39 8.92 20.90
CA MET A 386 -0.99 7.58 20.82
C MET A 386 -0.10 6.48 21.39
N ARG A 387 1.08 6.79 21.93
CA ARG A 387 2.04 5.77 22.39
C ARG A 387 1.46 4.84 23.45
N ALA A 388 0.73 5.37 24.44
CA ALA A 388 0.06 4.55 25.44
C ALA A 388 -0.95 3.55 24.83
N ALA A 389 -1.76 4.02 23.88
CA ALA A 389 -2.75 3.21 23.18
C ALA A 389 -2.10 2.14 22.28
N TYR A 390 -1.03 2.51 21.58
CA TYR A 390 -0.26 1.58 20.74
C TYR A 390 0.42 0.49 21.56
N LEU A 391 1.07 0.84 22.68
CA LEU A 391 1.68 -0.14 23.58
C LEU A 391 0.63 -1.08 24.16
N ALA A 392 -0.52 -0.55 24.61
CA ALA A 392 -1.65 -1.32 25.12
C ALA A 392 -2.31 -2.24 24.07
N ALA A 393 -2.13 -1.94 22.79
CA ALA A 393 -2.65 -2.77 21.70
C ALA A 393 -1.86 -4.08 21.50
N LEU A 394 -0.65 -4.18 22.06
CA LEU A 394 0.25 -5.35 21.92
C LEU A 394 0.41 -5.76 20.44
N PRO A 395 0.92 -4.85 19.59
CA PRO A 395 0.95 -5.06 18.15
C PRO A 395 1.76 -6.30 17.77
N THR A 396 1.12 -7.21 17.04
CA THR A 396 1.74 -8.42 16.48
C THR A 396 1.60 -8.39 14.95
N PRO A 397 2.55 -7.79 14.21
CA PRO A 397 2.47 -7.73 12.76
C PRO A 397 2.51 -9.11 12.13
N THR A 398 1.62 -9.35 11.16
CA THR A 398 1.67 -10.54 10.30
C THR A 398 2.16 -10.13 8.91
N PRO A 399 3.07 -10.88 8.26
CA PRO A 399 3.48 -10.60 6.89
C PRO A 399 2.27 -10.53 5.95
N VAL A 400 2.16 -9.45 5.17
CA VAL A 400 1.09 -9.27 4.18
C VAL A 400 1.65 -9.51 2.79
N THR A 401 1.02 -10.39 2.03
CA THR A 401 1.31 -10.55 0.60
C THR A 401 0.56 -9.48 -0.18
N ARG A 402 1.30 -8.71 -0.98
CA ARG A 402 0.79 -7.68 -1.87
C ARG A 402 0.76 -8.22 -3.30
N PRO A 403 -0.39 -8.23 -3.98
CA PRO A 403 -0.45 -8.63 -5.38
C PRO A 403 0.25 -7.59 -6.27
N THR A 404 0.70 -8.02 -7.45
CA THR A 404 1.31 -7.13 -8.45
C THR A 404 0.35 -6.03 -8.90
N LEU A 405 -0.95 -6.30 -8.89
CA LEU A 405 -1.99 -5.33 -9.24
C LEU A 405 -3.06 -5.32 -8.16
N THR A 406 -3.42 -4.12 -7.69
CA THR A 406 -4.56 -3.87 -6.80
C THR A 406 -5.48 -2.88 -7.51
N HIS A 407 -6.73 -3.29 -7.76
CA HIS A 407 -7.73 -2.49 -8.46
C HIS A 407 -8.93 -2.26 -7.54
N LEU A 408 -9.08 -1.02 -7.07
CA LEU A 408 -10.15 -0.59 -6.17
C LEU A 408 -10.90 0.59 -6.81
N PRO A 409 -11.80 0.32 -7.79
CA PRO A 409 -12.47 1.38 -8.55
C PRO A 409 -13.37 2.25 -7.67
N SER A 410 -14.02 1.70 -6.65
CA SER A 410 -14.88 2.47 -5.74
C SER A 410 -14.13 3.48 -4.89
N SER A 411 -12.85 3.25 -4.61
CA SER A 411 -11.99 4.20 -3.89
C SER A 411 -11.08 5.00 -4.82
N GLY A 412 -11.09 4.71 -6.13
CA GLY A 412 -10.26 5.41 -7.12
C GLY A 412 -8.78 5.01 -7.13
N ASN A 413 -8.43 3.80 -6.66
CA ASN A 413 -7.03 3.37 -6.52
C ASN A 413 -6.67 2.26 -7.52
N LEU A 414 -5.68 2.51 -8.38
CA LEU A 414 -5.09 1.52 -9.29
C LEU A 414 -3.58 1.41 -9.02
N ILE A 415 -3.16 0.33 -8.36
CA ILE A 415 -1.82 0.22 -7.79
C ILE A 415 -1.06 -0.98 -8.38
N PHE A 416 0.17 -0.73 -8.82
CA PHE A 416 1.11 -1.71 -9.34
C PHE A 416 2.27 -1.90 -8.37
N ARG A 417 2.65 -3.16 -8.10
CA ARG A 417 3.72 -3.51 -7.16
C ARG A 417 4.65 -4.59 -7.68
N SER A 418 5.96 -4.41 -7.49
CA SER A 418 6.93 -5.47 -7.80
C SER A 418 7.01 -6.58 -6.74
N GLY A 419 6.45 -6.34 -5.56
CA GLY A 419 6.58 -7.24 -4.41
C GLY A 419 5.96 -6.66 -3.14
N SER A 420 6.21 -7.33 -2.01
CA SER A 420 5.67 -6.98 -0.69
C SER A 420 6.72 -6.41 0.28
N ASP A 421 7.99 -6.37 -0.11
CA ASP A 421 9.08 -5.85 0.70
C ASP A 421 9.19 -4.31 0.61
N SER A 422 9.98 -3.72 1.51
CA SER A 422 10.12 -2.26 1.63
C SER A 422 10.86 -1.58 0.47
N LEU A 423 11.48 -2.35 -0.42
CA LEU A 423 12.22 -1.86 -1.58
C LEU A 423 11.46 -2.09 -2.88
N ALA A 424 10.24 -2.64 -2.80
CA ALA A 424 9.36 -2.83 -3.93
C ALA A 424 9.11 -1.51 -4.67
N THR A 425 9.05 -1.58 -5.99
CA THR A 425 8.42 -0.56 -6.82
C THR A 425 6.93 -0.58 -6.53
N TYR A 426 6.37 0.61 -6.28
CA TYR A 426 4.99 0.94 -6.05
C TYR A 426 4.65 2.08 -7.00
N PHE A 427 3.73 1.85 -7.93
CA PHE A 427 3.21 2.86 -8.84
C PHE A 427 1.70 2.95 -8.64
N HIS A 428 1.19 4.14 -8.41
CA HIS A 428 -0.21 4.35 -8.06
C HIS A 428 -0.81 5.40 -8.95
N VAL A 429 -1.80 5.01 -9.76
CA VAL A 429 -2.67 5.91 -10.51
C VAL A 429 -3.94 6.13 -9.69
N TYR A 430 -4.33 7.39 -9.54
CA TYR A 430 -5.40 7.78 -8.64
C TYR A 430 -6.45 8.65 -9.32
N GLY A 431 -7.68 8.53 -8.82
CA GLY A 431 -8.79 9.43 -9.16
C GLY A 431 -10.12 8.86 -8.69
N LYS A 432 -10.91 9.67 -7.98
CA LYS A 432 -12.21 9.25 -7.43
C LYS A 432 -13.38 9.58 -8.35
N SER A 433 -14.49 8.89 -8.12
CA SER A 433 -15.80 9.22 -8.68
C SER A 433 -16.93 8.83 -7.72
N GLY A 434 -18.17 9.13 -8.11
CA GLY A 434 -19.36 8.70 -7.37
C GLY A 434 -19.43 9.29 -5.97
N ALA A 435 -19.94 8.52 -5.01
CA ALA A 435 -20.15 8.99 -3.63
C ALA A 435 -18.84 9.39 -2.94
N ALA A 436 -17.74 8.66 -3.17
CA ALA A 436 -16.44 8.96 -2.56
C ALA A 436 -15.88 10.32 -3.01
N GLN A 437 -16.17 10.73 -4.25
CA GLN A 437 -15.86 12.07 -4.73
C GLN A 437 -16.89 13.09 -4.23
N ALA A 438 -18.18 12.85 -4.44
CA ALA A 438 -19.26 13.79 -4.11
C ALA A 438 -19.29 14.18 -2.62
N ASN A 439 -18.89 13.26 -1.73
CA ASN A 439 -18.92 13.44 -0.29
C ASN A 439 -17.55 13.80 0.31
N SER A 440 -16.58 14.19 -0.52
CA SER A 440 -15.23 14.61 -0.08
C SER A 440 -15.22 15.86 0.80
N GLY A 441 -16.33 16.60 0.87
CA GLY A 441 -16.44 17.82 1.67
C GLY A 441 -15.54 18.98 1.20
N GLY A 442 -14.94 18.87 0.01
CA GLY A 442 -13.96 19.83 -0.50
C GLY A 442 -12.50 19.47 -0.23
N HIS A 443 -12.24 18.32 0.40
CA HIS A 443 -10.88 17.84 0.69
C HIS A 443 -10.17 17.20 -0.49
N ASN A 444 -10.82 17.17 -1.65
CA ASN A 444 -10.23 16.55 -2.83
C ASN A 444 -9.39 17.55 -3.64
N GLN A 445 -8.31 17.06 -4.25
CA GLN A 445 -7.38 17.87 -5.03
C GLN A 445 -7.71 17.84 -6.53
N ALA A 446 -6.90 18.54 -7.32
CA ALA A 446 -6.98 18.54 -8.79
C ALA A 446 -6.18 17.37 -9.38
N ASP A 447 -6.42 16.15 -8.90
CA ASP A 447 -5.56 14.97 -9.06
C ASP A 447 -6.18 13.89 -9.97
N ALA A 448 -7.11 14.27 -10.84
CA ALA A 448 -7.78 13.33 -11.73
C ALA A 448 -6.77 12.64 -12.66
N THR A 449 -6.60 11.32 -12.49
CA THR A 449 -5.61 10.47 -13.20
C THR A 449 -4.14 10.76 -12.83
N SER A 450 -3.89 11.49 -11.74
CA SER A 450 -2.54 11.69 -11.22
C SER A 450 -1.89 10.35 -10.89
N PHE A 451 -0.56 10.35 -10.77
CA PHE A 451 0.14 9.19 -10.29
C PHE A 451 1.31 9.55 -9.38
N MET A 452 1.76 8.58 -8.62
CA MET A 452 3.01 8.64 -7.85
C MET A 452 3.82 7.36 -8.00
N LEU A 453 5.12 7.44 -7.72
CA LEU A 453 6.06 6.32 -7.82
C LEU A 453 6.98 6.30 -6.60
N HIS A 454 7.02 5.17 -5.90
CA HIS A 454 7.99 4.86 -4.86
C HIS A 454 8.76 3.59 -5.25
N ALA A 455 10.08 3.58 -5.14
CA ALA A 455 10.89 2.38 -5.37
C ALA A 455 12.18 2.43 -4.56
N ARG A 456 12.72 1.26 -4.20
CA ARG A 456 14.02 1.16 -3.48
C ARG A 456 14.05 1.97 -2.16
N GLY A 457 12.91 2.03 -1.49
CA GLY A 457 12.71 2.77 -0.24
C GLY A 457 12.59 4.28 -0.41
N GLN A 458 12.57 4.81 -1.63
CA GLN A 458 12.57 6.24 -1.94
C GLN A 458 11.33 6.63 -2.74
N LEU A 459 10.69 7.74 -2.36
CA LEU A 459 9.68 8.39 -3.19
C LEU A 459 10.38 9.07 -4.38
N LEU A 460 9.87 8.86 -5.59
CA LEU A 460 10.54 9.22 -6.84
C LEU A 460 9.70 10.14 -7.74
N ALA A 461 8.44 9.78 -7.98
CA ALA A 461 7.46 10.70 -8.58
C ALA A 461 6.54 11.18 -7.46
N LEU A 462 6.54 12.49 -7.25
CA LEU A 462 5.82 13.17 -6.20
C LEU A 462 4.38 13.44 -6.63
N ASP A 463 3.47 13.35 -5.66
CA ASP A 463 2.15 13.96 -5.73
C ASP A 463 2.14 15.14 -4.75
N ALA A 464 1.23 16.10 -4.89
CA ALA A 464 1.29 17.44 -4.33
C ALA A 464 1.56 17.50 -2.80
N GLY A 465 1.06 16.51 -2.06
CA GLY A 465 1.05 16.53 -0.60
C GLY A 465 -0.02 17.46 -0.05
N TYR A 466 0.12 17.83 1.22
CA TYR A 466 -0.86 18.67 1.90
C TYR A 466 -0.20 19.57 2.95
N LEU A 467 -0.77 20.76 3.15
CA LEU A 467 -0.26 21.73 4.12
C LEU A 467 -1.23 21.92 5.29
N SER A 468 -2.29 22.66 5.02
CA SER A 468 -3.44 22.83 5.91
C SER A 468 -4.62 23.27 5.06
N TYR A 469 -5.83 23.17 5.57
CA TYR A 469 -7.01 23.44 4.74
C TYR A 469 -7.00 24.87 4.16
N GLY A 470 -6.52 25.85 4.93
CA GLY A 470 -6.39 27.24 4.47
C GLY A 470 -5.24 27.47 3.47
N ARG A 471 -4.28 26.54 3.37
CA ARG A 471 -3.09 26.61 2.51
C ARG A 471 -3.07 25.57 1.39
N ARG A 472 -4.08 24.70 1.32
CA ARG A 472 -4.11 23.56 0.40
C ARG A 472 -3.97 23.96 -1.06
N ALA A 473 -4.46 25.14 -1.44
CA ALA A 473 -4.36 25.65 -2.80
C ALA A 473 -2.92 26.02 -3.22
N GLU A 474 -1.95 26.10 -2.29
CA GLU A 474 -0.53 26.29 -2.63
C GLU A 474 0.05 25.06 -3.34
N VAL A 475 -0.46 23.86 -3.01
CA VAL A 475 0.05 22.58 -3.55
C VAL A 475 -1.00 21.77 -4.31
N GLY A 476 -2.29 21.80 -3.95
CA GLY A 476 -3.31 20.90 -4.51
C GLY A 476 -3.88 21.26 -5.89
N GLN A 477 -3.26 22.19 -6.61
CA GLN A 477 -3.67 22.63 -7.95
C GLN A 477 -3.14 21.69 -9.05
N ALA A 478 -3.81 21.63 -10.20
CA ALA A 478 -3.51 20.67 -11.26
C ALA A 478 -2.05 20.73 -11.77
N ASN A 479 -1.40 21.89 -11.71
CA ASN A 479 -0.01 22.09 -12.09
C ASN A 479 1.01 21.48 -11.12
N ASN A 480 0.56 20.87 -10.03
CA ASN A 480 1.37 20.18 -9.04
C ASN A 480 1.03 18.67 -8.98
N HIS A 481 0.36 18.14 -10.00
CA HIS A 481 -0.06 16.74 -10.10
C HIS A 481 0.50 16.09 -11.36
N ASN A 482 0.85 14.81 -11.34
CA ASN A 482 1.34 14.11 -12.54
C ASN A 482 0.18 13.76 -13.50
N LEU A 483 -0.37 14.75 -14.21
CA LEU A 483 -1.53 14.61 -15.12
C LEU A 483 -1.30 15.32 -16.47
N ILE A 484 -2.32 15.36 -17.34
CA ILE A 484 -2.26 16.11 -18.61
C ILE A 484 -2.88 17.48 -18.42
N LEU A 485 -2.17 18.57 -18.73
CA LEU A 485 -2.77 19.90 -18.82
C LEU A 485 -3.33 20.15 -20.22
N VAL A 486 -4.47 20.81 -20.30
CA VAL A 486 -5.12 21.31 -21.53
C VAL A 486 -4.98 22.84 -21.53
N ASP A 487 -4.22 23.37 -22.49
CA ASP A 487 -3.84 24.79 -22.55
C ASP A 487 -3.28 25.33 -21.23
N GLY A 488 -2.48 24.50 -20.55
CA GLY A 488 -1.88 24.82 -19.25
C GLY A 488 -2.82 24.69 -18.04
N ASN A 489 -4.06 24.24 -18.22
CA ASN A 489 -5.06 24.07 -17.16
C ASN A 489 -5.40 22.60 -16.93
N GLY A 490 -5.87 22.26 -15.73
CA GLY A 490 -6.40 20.93 -15.41
C GLY A 490 -7.74 21.03 -14.68
N PRO A 491 -8.14 19.99 -13.93
CA PRO A 491 -9.36 20.04 -13.12
C PRO A 491 -9.23 21.07 -11.99
N ALA A 492 -10.37 21.54 -11.48
CA ALA A 492 -10.41 22.40 -10.32
C ALA A 492 -10.20 21.60 -9.02
N ILE A 493 -9.63 22.26 -8.02
CA ILE A 493 -9.58 21.71 -6.65
C ILE A 493 -11.00 21.73 -6.03
N GLY A 494 -11.32 20.78 -5.15
CA GLY A 494 -12.57 20.82 -4.38
C GLY A 494 -12.67 22.08 -3.51
N THR A 495 -13.90 22.53 -3.22
CA THR A 495 -14.17 23.68 -2.34
C THR A 495 -15.12 23.27 -1.22
N ALA A 496 -15.26 24.08 -0.17
CA ALA A 496 -16.11 23.72 0.97
C ALA A 496 -17.53 23.31 0.51
N GLY A 497 -17.88 22.04 0.74
CA GLY A 497 -19.18 21.47 0.35
C GLY A 497 -19.34 21.11 -1.13
N SER A 498 -18.31 21.28 -1.98
CA SER A 498 -18.33 20.90 -3.40
C SER A 498 -17.08 20.09 -3.80
N PRO A 499 -17.23 18.96 -4.51
CA PRO A 499 -16.09 18.18 -4.98
C PRO A 499 -15.34 18.88 -6.13
N ASN A 500 -14.27 18.26 -6.65
CA ASN A 500 -13.68 18.65 -7.93
C ASN A 500 -14.61 18.29 -9.09
N ASP A 501 -14.28 18.83 -10.26
CA ASP A 501 -15.08 18.76 -11.48
C ASP A 501 -14.71 17.58 -12.40
N ALA A 502 -13.78 16.71 -11.99
CA ALA A 502 -13.22 15.66 -12.84
C ALA A 502 -13.33 14.26 -12.22
N PRO A 503 -14.49 13.59 -12.33
CA PRO A 503 -14.63 12.19 -11.92
C PRO A 503 -13.73 11.28 -12.74
N VAL A 504 -13.16 10.27 -12.09
CA VAL A 504 -12.35 9.24 -12.74
C VAL A 504 -13.03 7.87 -12.67
N SER A 505 -13.04 7.16 -13.79
CA SER A 505 -13.42 5.74 -13.84
C SER A 505 -12.21 4.85 -14.13
N LEU A 506 -12.19 3.66 -13.53
CA LEU A 506 -11.12 2.67 -13.66
C LEU A 506 -11.70 1.36 -14.27
N PRO A 507 -12.03 1.33 -15.58
CA PRO A 507 -12.88 0.29 -16.14
C PRO A 507 -12.19 -1.06 -16.36
N THR A 508 -10.89 -1.07 -16.69
CA THR A 508 -10.16 -2.30 -17.04
C THR A 508 -8.86 -2.40 -16.25
N ALA A 509 -8.61 -3.55 -15.64
CA ALA A 509 -7.36 -3.87 -14.97
C ALA A 509 -7.14 -5.40 -14.95
N PHE A 510 -5.93 -5.86 -15.27
CA PHE A 510 -5.55 -7.28 -15.16
C PHE A 510 -4.04 -7.43 -15.03
N ALA A 511 -3.59 -8.59 -14.55
CA ALA A 511 -2.17 -8.93 -14.52
C ALA A 511 -1.91 -10.36 -15.00
N THR A 512 -0.86 -10.51 -15.78
CA THR A 512 -0.15 -11.76 -16.06
C THR A 512 1.15 -11.76 -15.22
N PRO A 513 1.90 -12.89 -15.14
CA PRO A 513 3.07 -12.98 -14.26
C PRO A 513 4.14 -11.91 -14.47
N GLU A 514 4.28 -11.39 -15.69
CA GLU A 514 5.33 -10.43 -16.05
C GLU A 514 4.78 -9.12 -16.63
N LEU A 515 3.47 -8.90 -16.61
CA LEU A 515 2.84 -7.66 -17.08
C LEU A 515 1.57 -7.40 -16.28
N ALA A 516 1.45 -6.20 -15.75
CA ALA A 516 0.18 -5.72 -15.22
C ALA A 516 -0.31 -4.53 -16.04
N PHE A 517 -1.61 -4.45 -16.25
CA PHE A 517 -2.28 -3.42 -17.03
C PHE A 517 -3.43 -2.81 -16.25
N GLY A 518 -3.65 -1.52 -16.42
CA GLY A 518 -4.92 -0.88 -16.07
C GLY A 518 -5.08 0.49 -16.71
N GLU A 519 -6.31 0.98 -16.74
CA GLU A 519 -6.66 2.25 -17.37
C GLU A 519 -7.51 3.16 -16.48
N ALA A 520 -7.30 4.47 -16.62
CA ALA A 520 -8.02 5.52 -15.91
C ALA A 520 -8.55 6.56 -16.90
N HIS A 521 -9.84 6.88 -16.77
CA HIS A 521 -10.58 7.71 -17.73
C HIS A 521 -11.15 8.93 -17.01
N THR A 522 -10.95 10.12 -17.58
CA THR A 522 -11.49 11.38 -17.05
C THR A 522 -11.81 12.36 -18.17
N THR A 523 -12.55 13.41 -17.83
CA THR A 523 -12.83 14.53 -18.72
C THR A 523 -12.70 15.82 -17.92
N TYR A 524 -11.93 16.78 -18.44
CA TYR A 524 -11.87 18.14 -17.93
C TYR A 524 -11.41 19.08 -19.03
N GLN A 525 -11.68 20.38 -18.89
CA GLN A 525 -11.29 21.40 -19.88
C GLN A 525 -11.73 21.06 -21.32
N GLY A 526 -12.86 20.37 -21.47
CA GLY A 526 -13.39 19.95 -22.78
C GLY A 526 -12.66 18.77 -23.45
N ALA A 527 -11.65 18.19 -22.80
CA ALA A 527 -10.88 17.05 -23.32
C ALA A 527 -11.20 15.76 -22.57
N SER A 528 -11.39 14.67 -23.31
CA SER A 528 -11.43 13.30 -22.80
C SER A 528 -10.02 12.75 -22.75
N ILE A 529 -9.62 12.23 -21.59
CA ILE A 529 -8.26 11.75 -21.32
C ILE A 529 -8.35 10.32 -20.81
N ILE A 530 -7.62 9.42 -21.45
CA ILE A 530 -7.48 8.02 -21.07
C ILE A 530 -6.01 7.73 -20.82
N ARG A 531 -5.66 7.43 -19.58
CA ARG A 531 -4.32 7.00 -19.17
C ARG A 531 -4.27 5.49 -19.07
N LYS A 532 -3.41 4.87 -19.88
CA LYS A 532 -3.16 3.42 -19.87
C LYS A 532 -1.81 3.14 -19.27
N THR A 533 -1.75 2.24 -18.30
CA THR A 533 -0.54 1.90 -17.56
C THR A 533 -0.19 0.45 -17.78
N LEU A 534 1.06 0.18 -18.18
CA LEU A 534 1.66 -1.15 -18.17
C LEU A 534 2.84 -1.18 -17.20
N PHE A 535 2.88 -2.17 -16.32
CA PHE A 535 4.04 -2.46 -15.48
C PHE A 535 4.75 -3.71 -16.01
N ILE A 536 5.89 -3.51 -16.65
CA ILE A 536 6.58 -4.54 -17.43
C ILE A 536 7.65 -5.21 -16.57
N ARG A 537 7.55 -6.54 -16.41
CA ARG A 537 8.50 -7.43 -15.74
C ARG A 537 8.91 -6.97 -14.34
N ASN A 538 8.05 -6.20 -13.67
CA ASN A 538 8.35 -5.53 -12.41
C ASN A 538 9.56 -4.55 -12.46
N GLN A 539 9.93 -4.08 -13.65
CA GLN A 539 11.13 -3.28 -13.91
C GLN A 539 10.84 -1.81 -14.21
N TYR A 540 9.91 -1.53 -15.12
CA TYR A 540 9.60 -0.17 -15.54
C TYR A 540 8.11 -0.03 -15.89
N ILE A 541 7.64 1.22 -15.92
CA ILE A 541 6.26 1.57 -16.24
C ILE A 541 6.23 2.17 -17.65
N LEU A 542 5.28 1.72 -18.47
CA LEU A 542 4.88 2.40 -19.70
C LEU A 542 3.53 3.08 -19.48
N LEU A 543 3.46 4.38 -19.76
CA LEU A 543 2.24 5.17 -19.75
C LEU A 543 1.89 5.56 -21.18
N ALA A 544 0.66 5.28 -21.59
CA ALA A 544 0.10 5.72 -22.85
C ALA A 544 -1.15 6.56 -22.57
N ASP A 545 -1.04 7.86 -22.80
CA ASP A 545 -2.13 8.82 -22.61
C ASP A 545 -2.77 9.13 -23.96
N PHE A 546 -4.09 8.94 -24.07
CA PHE A 546 -4.88 9.29 -25.25
C PHE A 546 -5.76 10.47 -24.91
N VAL A 547 -5.66 11.55 -25.69
CA VAL A 547 -6.41 12.78 -25.46
C VAL A 547 -7.22 13.12 -26.71
N VAL A 548 -8.50 13.46 -26.52
CA VAL A 548 -9.41 13.87 -27.60
C VAL A 548 -10.30 15.02 -27.12
N ALA A 549 -10.41 16.06 -27.95
CA ALA A 549 -11.26 17.23 -27.71
C ALA A 549 -11.94 17.69 -29.01
N PRO A 550 -13.09 18.39 -28.94
CA PRO A 550 -13.82 18.85 -30.12
C PRO A 550 -13.12 20.00 -30.88
N VAL A 551 -12.21 20.72 -30.23
CA VAL A 551 -11.42 21.81 -30.82
C VAL A 551 -9.94 21.61 -30.54
N PRO A 552 -9.03 22.20 -31.35
CA PRO A 552 -7.60 22.08 -31.11
C PRO A 552 -7.17 22.72 -29.78
N HIS A 553 -6.41 21.97 -28.98
CA HIS A 553 -5.74 22.44 -27.77
C HIS A 553 -4.27 22.05 -27.79
N THR A 554 -3.46 22.76 -27.01
CA THR A 554 -2.15 22.26 -26.61
C THR A 554 -2.31 21.35 -25.40
N TYR A 555 -1.58 20.24 -25.38
CA TYR A 555 -1.58 19.30 -24.25
C TYR A 555 -0.18 19.23 -23.66
N THR A 556 -0.07 19.27 -22.33
CA THR A 556 1.21 19.15 -21.64
C THR A 556 1.18 17.94 -20.73
N TRP A 557 2.01 16.96 -21.03
CA TRP A 557 2.33 15.87 -20.12
C TRP A 557 3.35 16.36 -19.09
N GLN A 558 3.08 16.19 -17.79
CA GLN A 558 3.98 16.66 -16.73
C GLN A 558 4.39 15.57 -15.75
N LEU A 559 5.63 15.69 -15.26
CA LEU A 559 6.18 14.81 -14.23
C LEU A 559 6.95 15.61 -13.17
N HIS A 560 6.48 15.50 -11.95
CA HIS A 560 7.06 16.00 -10.72
C HIS A 560 7.98 14.92 -10.11
N GLY A 561 9.24 14.89 -10.54
CA GLY A 561 10.22 14.00 -9.92
C GLY A 561 10.83 14.59 -8.63
N TYR A 562 11.29 13.74 -7.72
CA TYR A 562 11.93 14.16 -6.48
C TYR A 562 13.37 14.60 -6.74
N GLY A 563 13.55 15.89 -7.03
CA GLY A 563 14.85 16.53 -7.16
C GLY A 563 14.73 17.93 -7.75
N LEU A 564 15.77 18.75 -7.58
CA LEU A 564 15.80 20.13 -8.05
C LEU A 564 16.98 20.34 -8.99
N GLU A 565 16.79 21.15 -10.03
CA GLU A 565 17.88 21.60 -10.89
C GLU A 565 18.91 22.40 -10.08
N GLY A 566 20.19 22.04 -10.23
CA GLY A 566 21.25 22.58 -9.39
C GLY A 566 21.15 22.15 -7.91
N GLY A 567 20.31 21.16 -7.61
CA GLY A 567 20.13 20.61 -6.28
C GLY A 567 21.34 19.83 -5.75
N THR A 568 21.21 19.35 -4.52
CA THR A 568 22.21 18.58 -3.78
C THR A 568 21.71 17.16 -3.49
N SER A 569 22.51 16.31 -2.85
CA SER A 569 22.03 15.01 -2.35
C SER A 569 20.86 15.15 -1.37
N THR A 570 20.79 16.25 -0.62
CA THR A 570 19.71 16.54 0.35
C THR A 570 18.41 16.95 -0.32
N THR A 571 18.44 17.81 -1.34
CA THR A 571 17.24 18.23 -2.08
C THR A 571 16.86 17.26 -3.20
N GLY A 572 17.80 16.38 -3.57
CA GLY A 572 17.78 15.65 -4.83
C GLY A 572 18.22 16.54 -5.99
N THR A 573 18.62 15.89 -7.08
CA THR A 573 19.11 16.54 -8.30
C THR A 573 18.17 16.26 -9.47
N PHE A 574 18.20 17.14 -10.46
CA PHE A 574 17.52 16.98 -11.75
C PHE A 574 18.52 17.15 -12.89
N GLN A 575 18.38 16.34 -13.93
CA GLN A 575 19.14 16.47 -15.18
C GLN A 575 18.20 16.41 -16.38
N ALA A 576 18.32 17.39 -17.27
CA ALA A 576 17.62 17.43 -18.54
C ALA A 576 18.50 16.88 -19.65
N ALA A 577 18.00 15.91 -20.41
CA ALA A 577 18.59 15.40 -21.64
C ALA A 577 17.56 15.49 -22.77
N PHE A 578 16.99 16.69 -22.97
CA PHE A 578 15.85 16.90 -23.87
C PHE A 578 16.15 16.60 -25.33
N THR A 579 17.42 16.64 -25.75
CA THR A 579 17.84 16.18 -27.08
C THR A 579 17.62 14.69 -27.29
N ASP A 580 17.65 13.92 -26.20
CA ASP A 580 17.37 12.49 -26.17
C ASP A 580 15.92 12.20 -25.74
N GLU A 581 15.07 13.22 -25.62
CA GLU A 581 13.68 13.11 -25.10
C GLU A 581 13.60 12.53 -23.66
N GLU A 582 14.65 12.73 -22.86
CA GLU A 582 14.80 12.17 -21.51
C GLU A 582 14.96 13.27 -20.44
N ALA A 583 14.48 13.00 -19.24
CA ALA A 583 14.87 13.70 -18.01
C ALA A 583 15.07 12.71 -16.86
N SER A 584 15.89 13.10 -15.87
CA SER A 584 16.15 12.27 -14.70
C SER A 584 16.18 13.05 -13.40
N TRP A 585 15.78 12.39 -12.32
CA TRP A 585 15.86 12.87 -10.95
C TRP A 585 16.60 11.84 -10.10
N GLU A 586 17.45 12.29 -9.19
CA GLU A 586 18.14 11.43 -8.24
C GLU A 586 17.96 11.94 -6.81
N LYS A 587 17.59 11.04 -5.90
CA LYS A 587 17.50 11.30 -4.47
C LYS A 587 18.02 10.12 -3.68
N SER A 588 18.96 10.37 -2.77
CA SER A 588 19.50 9.36 -1.85
C SER A 588 20.06 8.11 -2.57
N GLY A 589 20.71 8.30 -3.73
CA GLY A 589 21.28 7.24 -4.56
C GLY A 589 20.27 6.46 -5.42
N VAL A 590 18.99 6.81 -5.38
CA VAL A 590 17.92 6.23 -6.20
C VAL A 590 17.54 7.22 -7.29
N GLN A 591 17.37 6.73 -8.52
CA GLN A 591 17.05 7.55 -9.68
C GLN A 591 15.69 7.17 -10.28
N LEU A 592 15.00 8.18 -10.81
CA LEU A 592 13.91 8.03 -11.76
C LEU A 592 14.33 8.66 -13.09
N ARG A 593 14.29 7.88 -14.17
CA ARG A 593 14.42 8.38 -15.55
C ARG A 593 13.08 8.32 -16.25
N ALA A 594 12.75 9.37 -16.99
CA ALA A 594 11.54 9.48 -17.77
C ALA A 594 11.90 9.80 -19.21
N HIS A 595 11.41 8.95 -20.13
CA HIS A 595 11.49 9.15 -21.56
C HIS A 595 10.07 9.38 -22.08
N VAL A 596 9.81 10.43 -22.85
CA VAL A 596 8.43 10.78 -23.26
C VAL A 596 8.41 11.18 -24.73
N THR A 597 7.45 10.69 -25.49
CA THR A 597 7.30 11.04 -26.91
C THR A 597 5.83 11.18 -27.31
N THR A 598 5.58 11.82 -28.45
CA THR A 598 4.25 12.07 -29.04
C THR A 598 4.31 11.80 -30.55
N PRO A 599 3.18 11.49 -31.23
CA PRO A 599 3.13 11.50 -32.68
C PRO A 599 3.30 12.93 -33.23
N GLY A 600 3.71 13.05 -34.49
CA GLY A 600 3.78 14.32 -35.20
C GLY A 600 5.17 14.98 -35.10
N PRO A 601 5.27 16.32 -35.21
CA PRO A 601 6.53 17.00 -34.95
C PRO A 601 6.99 16.73 -33.52
N ALA A 602 8.31 16.75 -33.28
CA ALA A 602 8.87 16.50 -31.96
C ALA A 602 8.20 17.41 -30.90
N PRO A 603 7.87 16.88 -29.71
CA PRO A 603 7.24 17.67 -28.67
C PRO A 603 8.20 18.76 -28.17
N THR A 604 7.63 19.83 -27.62
CA THR A 604 8.42 20.85 -26.94
C THR A 604 8.69 20.39 -25.51
N PHE A 605 9.97 20.16 -25.20
CA PHE A 605 10.42 19.89 -23.85
C PHE A 605 10.68 21.19 -23.09
N GLY A 606 10.18 21.24 -21.86
CA GLY A 606 10.36 22.33 -20.94
C GLY A 606 10.50 21.83 -19.50
N LYS A 607 10.68 22.78 -18.60
CA LYS A 607 10.74 22.52 -17.16
C LYS A 607 10.11 23.68 -16.40
N ALA A 608 9.60 23.38 -15.22
CA ALA A 608 9.12 24.37 -14.26
C ALA A 608 9.68 24.07 -12.87
N THR A 609 9.58 25.05 -11.98
CA THR A 609 9.78 24.84 -10.55
C THR A 609 8.41 24.87 -9.90
N ASN A 610 8.04 23.76 -9.26
CA ASN A 610 6.79 23.64 -8.51
C ASN A 610 7.12 23.37 -7.05
N ALA A 611 6.14 23.56 -6.17
CA ALA A 611 6.26 23.25 -4.75
C ALA A 611 5.35 22.06 -4.41
N HIS A 612 5.86 21.12 -3.63
CA HIS A 612 5.08 20.06 -2.99
C HIS A 612 5.36 20.05 -1.50
N GLU A 613 4.45 19.49 -0.71
CA GLU A 613 4.78 19.21 0.68
C GLU A 613 5.75 18.01 0.75
N LEU A 614 6.91 18.22 1.37
CA LEU A 614 7.91 17.16 1.61
C LEU A 614 8.16 16.92 3.11
N ALA A 615 7.74 17.86 3.96
CA ALA A 615 7.71 17.71 5.41
C ALA A 615 6.46 18.43 5.95
N TYR A 616 5.99 18.00 7.12
CA TYR A 616 4.73 18.47 7.70
C TYR A 616 4.50 19.98 7.52
N ASN A 617 3.43 20.32 6.77
CA ASN A 617 2.97 21.69 6.52
C ASN A 617 4.04 22.64 5.93
N THR A 618 5.05 22.08 5.26
CA THR A 618 6.18 22.81 4.67
C THR A 618 6.30 22.50 3.18
N PRO A 619 6.08 23.50 2.30
CA PRO A 619 6.31 23.34 0.87
C PRO A 619 7.80 23.41 0.55
N GLU A 620 8.26 22.54 -0.33
CA GLU A 620 9.61 22.50 -0.87
C GLU A 620 9.57 22.44 -2.39
N ASN A 621 10.56 23.07 -3.03
CA ASN A 621 10.63 23.17 -4.48
C ASN A 621 11.33 21.97 -5.12
N HIS A 622 10.84 21.56 -6.27
CA HIS A 622 11.43 20.56 -7.15
C HIS A 622 11.26 20.98 -8.62
N THR A 623 12.00 20.31 -9.51
CA THR A 623 11.90 20.54 -10.95
C THR A 623 10.89 19.60 -11.57
N THR A 624 9.94 20.16 -12.31
CA THR A 624 8.91 19.46 -13.08
C THR A 624 9.35 19.37 -14.53
N LEU A 625 9.24 18.19 -15.14
CA LEU A 625 9.35 18.00 -16.58
C LEU A 625 8.02 18.37 -17.25
N LEU A 626 8.06 19.16 -18.31
CA LEU A 626 6.91 19.51 -19.15
C LEU A 626 7.16 19.06 -20.59
N VAL A 627 6.25 18.25 -21.14
CA VAL A 627 6.32 17.77 -22.53
C VAL A 627 5.05 18.18 -23.24
N GLN A 628 5.15 19.20 -24.08
CA GLN A 628 4.00 19.81 -24.74
C GLN A 628 3.85 19.32 -26.18
N SER A 629 2.64 18.89 -26.54
CA SER A 629 2.29 18.55 -27.93
C SER A 629 2.06 19.81 -28.77
N ALA A 630 2.09 19.64 -30.09
CA ALA A 630 1.49 20.63 -30.98
C ALA A 630 -0.03 20.74 -30.73
N ALA A 631 -0.61 21.90 -31.11
CA ALA A 631 -2.04 22.12 -30.99
C ALA A 631 -2.83 21.15 -31.88
N SER A 632 -3.77 20.40 -31.29
CA SER A 632 -4.49 19.34 -31.98
C SER A 632 -5.82 19.00 -31.30
N THR A 633 -6.77 18.44 -32.05
CA THR A 633 -8.01 17.87 -31.49
C THR A 633 -7.78 16.50 -30.85
N GLN A 634 -6.66 15.85 -31.17
CA GLN A 634 -6.29 14.56 -30.62
C GLN A 634 -4.77 14.41 -30.58
N THR A 635 -4.26 13.80 -29.51
CA THR A 635 -2.85 13.42 -29.41
C THR A 635 -2.69 12.15 -28.57
N GLN A 636 -1.48 11.59 -28.60
CA GLN A 636 -1.05 10.55 -27.69
C GLN A 636 0.28 10.94 -27.04
N PHE A 637 0.49 10.58 -25.78
CA PHE A 637 1.82 10.55 -25.17
C PHE A 637 2.18 9.11 -24.86
N LEU A 638 3.41 8.72 -25.17
CA LEU A 638 3.99 7.45 -24.75
C LEU A 638 5.21 7.74 -23.88
N ALA A 639 5.14 7.38 -22.61
CA ALA A 639 6.18 7.61 -21.63
C ALA A 639 6.69 6.31 -21.01
N ALA A 640 8.00 6.20 -20.79
CA ALA A 640 8.63 5.15 -20.02
C ALA A 640 9.23 5.73 -18.73
N LEU A 641 8.81 5.20 -17.57
CA LEU A 641 9.33 5.56 -16.25
C LEU A 641 10.18 4.41 -15.71
N VAL A 642 11.47 4.69 -15.49
CA VAL A 642 12.47 3.68 -15.13
C VAL A 642 13.06 3.99 -13.75
N PRO A 643 12.53 3.41 -12.67
CA PRO A 643 13.15 3.49 -11.35
C PRO A 643 14.38 2.59 -11.25
N GLY A 644 15.46 3.07 -10.65
CA GLY A 644 16.69 2.30 -10.48
C GLY A 644 17.64 2.88 -9.45
N GLU A 645 18.74 2.17 -9.19
CA GLU A 645 19.87 2.77 -8.48
C GLU A 645 20.62 3.70 -9.46
N ALA A 646 21.11 4.84 -8.99
CA ALA A 646 21.81 5.81 -9.84
C ALA A 646 23.06 5.22 -10.53
N THR A 647 23.66 4.20 -9.94
CA THR A 647 24.88 3.53 -10.43
C THR A 647 24.59 2.31 -11.31
N ALA A 648 23.33 1.91 -11.49
CA ALA A 648 22.99 0.68 -12.17
C ALA A 648 22.87 0.82 -13.70
N ALA A 649 23.39 -0.20 -14.38
CA ALA A 649 22.97 -0.65 -15.71
C ALA A 649 21.45 -0.64 -15.89
N THR A 650 20.84 0.40 -16.44
CA THR A 650 19.39 0.51 -16.60
C THR A 650 18.99 0.52 -18.08
N ALA A 651 17.74 0.12 -18.37
CA ALA A 651 17.20 0.06 -19.72
C ALA A 651 17.39 1.40 -20.45
N LYS A 652 17.95 1.38 -21.67
CA LYS A 652 18.08 2.58 -22.50
C LYS A 652 16.89 2.63 -23.46
N PHE A 653 16.13 3.72 -23.41
CA PHE A 653 15.01 3.96 -24.32
C PHE A 653 15.45 4.80 -25.53
N THR A 654 14.74 4.68 -26.63
CA THR A 654 14.98 5.43 -27.86
C THR A 654 13.66 5.68 -28.56
N THR A 655 13.44 6.93 -28.97
CA THR A 655 12.26 7.34 -29.74
C THR A 655 12.32 6.84 -31.17
N ARG A 656 11.18 6.30 -31.63
CA ARG A 656 10.91 5.83 -33.00
C ARG A 656 9.60 6.41 -33.56
N SER A 657 9.12 7.51 -32.97
CA SER A 657 7.86 8.16 -33.33
C SER A 657 7.82 8.59 -34.79
N THR A 658 6.63 8.56 -35.37
CA THR A 658 6.32 9.02 -36.73
C THR A 658 5.26 10.12 -36.67
N ALA A 659 4.81 10.60 -37.83
CA ALA A 659 3.69 11.54 -37.87
C ALA A 659 2.38 10.96 -37.30
N ALA A 660 2.21 9.63 -37.33
CA ALA A 660 0.97 8.95 -36.91
C ALA A 660 1.12 8.16 -35.60
N THR A 661 2.36 7.89 -35.16
CA THR A 661 2.61 7.02 -34.00
C THR A 661 3.61 7.62 -33.03
N ALA A 662 3.33 7.48 -31.74
CA ALA A 662 4.32 7.68 -30.68
C ALA A 662 4.97 6.32 -30.42
N ALA A 663 6.29 6.19 -30.52
CA ALA A 663 6.93 4.88 -30.41
C ALA A 663 8.25 4.93 -29.63
N LEU A 664 8.45 3.92 -28.78
CA LEU A 664 9.65 3.72 -27.98
C LEU A 664 10.20 2.32 -28.19
N THR A 665 11.53 2.22 -28.21
CA THR A 665 12.24 0.94 -28.15
C THR A 665 13.23 0.93 -27.00
N ALA A 666 13.46 -0.22 -26.39
CA ALA A 666 14.44 -0.37 -25.32
C ALA A 666 15.23 -1.68 -25.44
N THR A 667 16.46 -1.66 -24.96
CA THR A 667 17.25 -2.87 -24.72
C THR A 667 17.50 -3.01 -23.23
N SER A 668 17.09 -4.12 -22.64
CA SER A 668 17.21 -4.35 -21.19
C SER A 668 17.30 -5.84 -20.86
N HIS A 669 18.23 -6.22 -19.98
CA HIS A 669 18.25 -7.54 -19.33
C HIS A 669 18.04 -8.78 -20.23
N GLY A 670 18.57 -8.76 -21.46
CA GLY A 670 18.42 -9.86 -22.41
C GLY A 670 17.15 -9.80 -23.26
N PHE A 671 16.44 -8.67 -23.26
CA PHE A 671 15.26 -8.39 -24.07
C PHE A 671 15.45 -7.14 -24.92
N GLN A 672 14.79 -7.14 -26.08
CA GLN A 672 14.51 -5.94 -26.87
C GLN A 672 13.01 -5.71 -26.85
N ASP A 673 12.61 -4.53 -26.38
CA ASP A 673 11.22 -4.14 -26.24
C ASP A 673 10.87 -3.06 -27.25
N ALA A 674 9.66 -3.10 -27.79
CA ALA A 674 9.08 -2.03 -28.57
C ALA A 674 7.63 -1.77 -28.14
N ALA A 675 7.28 -0.50 -28.04
CA ALA A 675 5.92 -0.04 -27.80
C ALA A 675 5.57 1.08 -28.77
N PHE A 676 4.33 1.11 -29.24
CA PHE A 676 3.82 2.27 -29.95
C PHE A 676 2.33 2.49 -29.75
N THR A 677 1.90 3.74 -29.85
CA THR A 677 0.51 4.19 -29.80
C THR A 677 0.07 4.77 -31.13
N GLN A 678 -1.22 4.64 -31.45
CA GLN A 678 -1.87 5.27 -32.60
C GLN A 678 -3.32 5.65 -32.29
N SER A 679 -3.83 6.68 -32.96
CA SER A 679 -5.18 7.22 -32.72
C SER A 679 -6.29 6.42 -33.41
N ASP A 680 -5.99 5.87 -34.58
CA ASP A 680 -6.91 5.07 -35.38
C ASP A 680 -6.76 3.58 -35.09
N THR A 681 -7.24 2.75 -36.00
CA THR A 681 -7.14 1.31 -35.89
C THR A 681 -6.69 0.66 -37.19
N LEU A 682 -5.93 1.43 -37.98
CA LEU A 682 -5.29 0.97 -39.20
C LEU A 682 -4.07 0.12 -38.83
N LEU A 683 -3.74 -0.83 -39.71
CA LEU A 683 -2.52 -1.63 -39.54
C LEU A 683 -1.30 -0.73 -39.80
N THR A 684 -0.56 -0.42 -38.74
CA THR A 684 0.60 0.47 -38.79
C THR A 684 1.87 -0.26 -38.40
N THR A 685 2.97 0.09 -39.06
CA THR A 685 4.28 -0.51 -38.82
C THR A 685 5.13 0.35 -37.89
N ALA A 686 5.90 -0.30 -37.02
CA ALA A 686 6.94 0.32 -36.20
C ALA A 686 8.27 -0.42 -36.41
N ALA A 687 9.36 0.35 -36.50
CA ALA A 687 10.72 -0.18 -36.60
C ALA A 687 11.41 -0.19 -35.23
N GLY A 688 12.58 -0.83 -35.15
CA GLY A 688 13.46 -0.79 -33.98
C GLY A 688 13.46 -2.06 -33.11
N LEU A 689 12.81 -3.13 -33.58
CA LEU A 689 13.17 -4.51 -33.26
C LEU A 689 13.94 -5.13 -34.44
N PRO A 690 14.50 -6.35 -34.29
CA PRO A 690 15.18 -7.05 -35.39
C PRO A 690 14.32 -7.23 -36.65
N GLU A 691 13.00 -7.40 -36.48
CA GLU A 691 12.03 -7.41 -37.57
C GLU A 691 11.04 -6.25 -37.42
N ILE A 692 10.39 -5.87 -38.53
CA ILE A 692 9.33 -4.85 -38.53
C ILE A 692 8.13 -5.37 -37.73
N LEU A 693 7.67 -4.55 -36.79
CA LEU A 693 6.44 -4.78 -36.05
C LEU A 693 5.27 -4.16 -36.81
N ALA A 694 4.13 -4.84 -36.94
CA ALA A 694 2.90 -4.22 -37.47
C ALA A 694 1.69 -4.57 -36.60
N SER A 695 0.85 -3.59 -36.29
CA SER A 695 -0.33 -3.77 -35.42
C SER A 695 -1.43 -2.77 -35.73
N ASP A 696 -2.67 -3.18 -35.51
CA ASP A 696 -3.86 -2.34 -35.62
C ASP A 696 -4.41 -1.90 -34.25
N ALA A 697 -3.69 -2.24 -33.17
CA ALA A 697 -4.06 -1.90 -31.79
C ALA A 697 -3.75 -0.42 -31.49
N ARG A 698 -4.54 0.20 -30.61
CA ARG A 698 -4.29 1.59 -30.17
C ARG A 698 -3.01 1.74 -29.37
N LEU A 699 -2.69 0.72 -28.57
CA LEU A 699 -1.42 0.56 -27.89
C LEU A 699 -0.90 -0.86 -28.16
N THR A 700 0.33 -0.94 -28.64
CA THR A 700 1.03 -2.20 -28.90
C THR A 700 2.29 -2.25 -28.05
N PHE A 701 2.56 -3.41 -27.45
CA PHE A 701 3.85 -3.73 -26.84
C PHE A 701 4.29 -5.12 -27.31
N LEU A 702 5.55 -5.25 -27.71
CA LEU A 702 6.20 -6.51 -28.04
C LEU A 702 7.59 -6.53 -27.41
N SER A 703 7.91 -7.64 -26.75
CA SER A 703 9.22 -7.97 -26.22
C SER A 703 9.74 -9.22 -26.90
N VAL A 704 10.97 -9.17 -27.41
CA VAL A 704 11.70 -10.32 -27.92
C VAL A 704 12.90 -10.62 -27.03
N ASP A 705 13.20 -11.89 -26.81
CA ASP A 705 14.40 -12.29 -26.08
C ASP A 705 15.66 -12.17 -26.96
N TYR A 706 16.83 -12.36 -26.35
CA TYR A 706 18.12 -12.27 -27.04
C TYR A 706 18.32 -13.30 -28.18
N THR A 707 17.44 -14.29 -28.30
CA THR A 707 17.42 -15.24 -29.43
C THR A 707 16.54 -14.76 -30.59
N GLY A 708 15.91 -13.58 -30.44
CA GLY A 708 14.99 -13.00 -31.41
C GLY A 708 13.57 -13.58 -31.34
N GLN A 709 13.26 -14.38 -30.31
CA GLN A 709 11.94 -15.00 -30.17
C GLN A 709 10.98 -14.10 -29.38
N PRO A 710 9.71 -13.97 -29.79
CA PRO A 710 8.69 -13.28 -29.02
C PRO A 710 8.55 -13.87 -27.61
N ALA A 711 8.75 -13.03 -26.60
CA ALA A 711 8.67 -13.40 -25.18
C ALA A 711 7.37 -12.93 -24.53
N GLN A 712 6.95 -11.70 -24.87
CA GLN A 712 5.77 -11.07 -24.29
C GLN A 712 5.16 -10.09 -25.29
N LEU A 713 3.84 -10.05 -25.40
CA LEU A 713 3.11 -9.11 -26.23
C LEU A 713 1.87 -8.60 -25.51
N PHE A 714 1.43 -7.41 -25.90
CA PHE A 714 0.20 -6.78 -25.45
C PHE A 714 -0.41 -5.93 -26.57
N LEU A 715 -1.72 -6.00 -26.72
CA LEU A 715 -2.52 -5.20 -27.64
C LEU A 715 -3.69 -4.57 -26.88
N ASP A 716 -3.91 -3.27 -27.04
CA ASP A 716 -5.13 -2.61 -26.60
C ASP A 716 -6.08 -2.36 -27.77
N GLN A 717 -7.29 -2.93 -27.68
CA GLN A 717 -8.32 -2.86 -28.73
C GLN A 717 -7.81 -3.30 -30.13
N GLY A 718 -6.88 -4.25 -30.17
CA GLY A 718 -6.28 -4.79 -31.39
C GLY A 718 -7.00 -6.01 -31.95
N THR A 719 -6.79 -6.30 -33.23
CA THR A 719 -7.19 -7.54 -33.89
C THR A 719 -6.02 -8.31 -34.48
N GLN A 720 -4.86 -7.69 -34.71
CA GLN A 720 -3.72 -8.38 -35.32
C GLN A 720 -2.38 -7.79 -34.91
N LEU A 721 -1.38 -8.66 -34.76
CA LEU A 721 0.02 -8.33 -34.50
C LEU A 721 0.93 -9.16 -35.40
N HIS A 722 1.82 -8.49 -36.12
CA HIS A 722 2.78 -9.08 -37.03
C HIS A 722 4.20 -8.77 -36.57
N TYR A 723 5.12 -9.71 -36.76
CA TYR A 723 6.54 -9.53 -36.57
C TYR A 723 7.27 -10.09 -37.79
N GLY A 724 7.78 -9.19 -38.63
CA GLY A 724 8.21 -9.51 -39.98
C GLY A 724 7.04 -10.09 -40.81
N PRO A 725 7.24 -11.19 -41.56
CA PRO A 725 6.18 -11.85 -42.31
C PRO A 725 5.22 -12.67 -41.43
N THR A 726 5.56 -12.88 -40.15
CA THR A 726 4.82 -13.78 -39.27
C THR A 726 3.68 -13.05 -38.57
N VAL A 727 2.47 -13.59 -38.67
CA VAL A 727 1.32 -13.13 -37.87
C VAL A 727 1.41 -13.79 -36.49
N LEU A 728 1.86 -13.03 -35.49
CA LEU A 728 2.02 -13.55 -34.12
C LEU A 728 0.68 -13.79 -33.43
N LEU A 729 -0.27 -12.89 -33.64
CA LEU A 729 -1.59 -12.97 -33.02
C LEU A 729 -2.65 -12.37 -33.96
N GLN A 730 -3.80 -13.03 -34.02
CA GLN A 730 -5.05 -12.48 -34.53
C GLN A 730 -6.18 -12.67 -33.51
N ALA A 731 -7.16 -11.78 -33.54
CA ALA A 731 -8.39 -11.87 -32.78
C ALA A 731 -9.59 -11.63 -33.69
N SER A 732 -10.67 -12.40 -33.52
CA SER A 732 -11.88 -12.26 -34.34
C SER A 732 -12.62 -10.93 -34.15
N ARG A 733 -12.28 -10.17 -33.11
CA ARG A 733 -12.78 -8.82 -32.83
C ARG A 733 -11.80 -8.06 -31.95
N ARG A 734 -11.92 -6.72 -31.93
CA ARG A 734 -11.12 -5.84 -31.08
C ARG A 734 -11.24 -6.22 -29.62
N ALA A 735 -10.11 -6.50 -28.99
CA ALA A 735 -9.99 -6.85 -27.59
C ALA A 735 -8.66 -6.29 -27.04
N THR A 736 -8.60 -6.16 -25.71
CA THR A 736 -7.35 -5.92 -25.00
C THR A 736 -6.78 -7.27 -24.61
N ILE A 737 -5.58 -7.57 -25.11
CA ILE A 737 -4.99 -8.91 -25.12
C ILE A 737 -3.57 -8.83 -24.55
N SER A 738 -3.23 -9.75 -23.66
CA SER A 738 -1.85 -10.01 -23.26
C SER A 738 -1.50 -11.46 -23.52
N TRP A 739 -0.27 -11.70 -23.95
CA TRP A 739 0.25 -13.05 -24.17
C TRP A 739 1.73 -13.08 -23.86
N GLN A 740 2.18 -14.07 -23.09
CA GLN A 740 3.59 -14.20 -22.72
C GLN A 740 3.99 -15.66 -22.57
N ARG A 741 5.27 -15.94 -22.85
CA ARG A 741 5.91 -17.21 -22.51
C ARG A 741 6.07 -17.29 -20.99
N ASP A 742 5.81 -18.45 -20.41
CA ASP A 742 6.06 -18.72 -19.00
C ASP A 742 7.49 -19.27 -18.79
N THR A 743 7.95 -19.31 -17.54
CA THR A 743 9.30 -19.78 -17.18
C THR A 743 9.50 -21.28 -17.38
N ARG A 744 8.44 -22.05 -17.65
CA ARG A 744 8.43 -23.50 -17.89
C ARG A 744 8.28 -23.86 -19.37
N GLY A 745 8.26 -22.86 -20.27
CA GLY A 745 8.11 -23.05 -21.71
C GLY A 745 6.65 -23.15 -22.19
N GLY A 746 5.68 -23.01 -21.30
CA GLY A 746 4.28 -22.77 -21.64
C GLY A 746 4.00 -21.30 -21.92
N TYR A 747 2.73 -20.94 -22.01
CA TYR A 747 2.27 -19.57 -22.22
C TYR A 747 1.14 -19.21 -21.26
N VAL A 748 1.07 -17.92 -20.92
CA VAL A 748 -0.03 -17.32 -20.18
C VAL A 748 -0.61 -16.20 -21.03
N GLY A 749 -1.94 -16.15 -21.11
CA GLY A 749 -2.64 -15.13 -21.87
C GLY A 749 -3.82 -14.55 -21.11
N TYR A 750 -4.29 -13.40 -21.57
CA TYR A 750 -5.52 -12.76 -21.12
C TYR A 750 -6.20 -12.08 -22.31
N ALA A 751 -7.54 -12.13 -22.35
CA ALA A 751 -8.35 -11.24 -23.18
C ALA A 751 -9.47 -10.62 -22.33
N ASP A 752 -9.75 -9.34 -22.54
CA ASP A 752 -10.75 -8.57 -21.77
C ASP A 752 -12.21 -8.90 -22.11
N ARG A 753 -12.46 -9.74 -23.12
CA ARG A 753 -13.81 -10.09 -23.59
C ARG A 753 -13.81 -11.36 -24.42
N ALA A 754 -15.03 -11.83 -24.73
CA ALA A 754 -15.27 -12.92 -25.67
C ALA A 754 -14.62 -12.64 -27.03
N THR A 755 -13.77 -13.55 -27.52
CA THR A 755 -13.07 -13.43 -28.80
C THR A 755 -12.52 -14.78 -29.23
N THR A 756 -12.17 -14.94 -30.50
CA THR A 756 -11.36 -16.08 -30.96
C THR A 756 -9.95 -15.60 -31.23
N LEU A 757 -8.99 -16.10 -30.46
CA LEU A 757 -7.57 -15.82 -30.65
C LEU A 757 -6.97 -16.85 -31.60
N VAL A 758 -6.13 -16.42 -32.53
CA VAL A 758 -5.25 -17.27 -33.33
C VAL A 758 -3.82 -16.84 -33.03
N VAL A 759 -3.05 -17.71 -32.40
CA VAL A 759 -1.70 -17.40 -31.92
C VAL A 759 -0.68 -18.26 -32.65
N HIS A 760 0.41 -17.65 -33.13
CA HIS A 760 1.51 -18.40 -33.71
C HIS A 760 2.30 -19.13 -32.61
N LEU A 761 2.38 -20.45 -32.74
CA LEU A 761 3.07 -21.36 -31.82
C LEU A 761 3.83 -22.40 -32.63
N THR A 762 5.15 -22.26 -32.66
CA THR A 762 6.08 -23.17 -33.37
C THR A 762 6.09 -24.58 -32.79
N THR A 763 5.72 -24.72 -31.51
CA THR A 763 5.59 -26.01 -30.82
C THR A 763 4.13 -26.35 -30.61
N ALA A 764 3.77 -27.61 -30.86
CA ALA A 764 2.42 -28.10 -30.60
C ALA A 764 2.02 -27.87 -29.14
N PRO A 765 0.88 -27.21 -28.88
CA PRO A 765 0.40 -26.98 -27.53
C PRO A 765 -0.14 -28.29 -26.95
N GLY A 766 0.09 -28.49 -25.66
CA GLY A 766 -0.70 -29.36 -24.81
C GLY A 766 -2.04 -28.72 -24.46
N PRO A 767 -2.64 -29.09 -23.31
CA PRO A 767 -3.92 -28.55 -22.89
C PRO A 767 -3.92 -27.02 -22.75
N VAL A 768 -4.96 -26.39 -23.29
CA VAL A 768 -5.31 -24.99 -23.04
C VAL A 768 -6.31 -24.96 -21.88
N ALA A 769 -6.00 -24.23 -20.82
CA ALA A 769 -6.86 -24.12 -19.63
C ALA A 769 -7.19 -22.65 -19.33
N GLY A 770 -8.42 -22.38 -18.92
CA GLY A 770 -8.90 -21.06 -18.52
C GLY A 770 -10.42 -21.07 -18.38
N ALA A 771 -10.97 -20.29 -17.45
CA ALA A 771 -12.38 -20.39 -17.08
C ALA A 771 -13.34 -20.11 -18.26
N GLY A 772 -13.00 -19.18 -19.15
CA GLY A 772 -13.80 -18.88 -20.35
C GLY A 772 -13.29 -19.53 -21.63
N VAL A 773 -12.43 -20.55 -21.56
CA VAL A 773 -11.98 -21.29 -22.75
C VAL A 773 -13.07 -22.27 -23.18
N GLN A 774 -13.68 -22.04 -24.33
CA GLN A 774 -14.73 -22.91 -24.88
C GLN A 774 -14.15 -24.05 -25.73
N THR A 775 -13.26 -23.70 -26.67
CA THR A 775 -12.61 -24.67 -27.56
C THR A 775 -11.19 -24.21 -27.88
N SER A 776 -10.29 -25.16 -28.10
CA SER A 776 -8.96 -24.90 -28.66
C SER A 776 -8.62 -25.92 -29.74
N SER A 777 -8.00 -25.48 -30.83
CA SER A 777 -7.51 -26.34 -31.90
C SER A 777 -6.16 -25.85 -32.41
N TYR A 778 -5.23 -26.77 -32.67
CA TYR A 778 -3.92 -26.44 -33.22
C TYR A 778 -3.77 -26.96 -34.64
N ASN A 779 -3.34 -26.10 -35.55
CA ASN A 779 -2.95 -26.47 -36.91
C ASN A 779 -1.42 -26.51 -37.00
N SER A 780 -0.86 -27.71 -37.10
CA SER A 780 0.59 -27.91 -37.19
C SER A 780 1.20 -27.46 -38.52
N ALA A 781 0.41 -27.40 -39.59
CA ALA A 781 0.91 -26.95 -40.89
C ALA A 781 1.11 -25.44 -40.93
N THR A 782 0.22 -24.67 -40.27
CA THR A 782 0.34 -23.21 -40.16
C THR A 782 0.98 -22.75 -38.85
N GLN A 783 1.27 -23.68 -37.94
CA GLN A 783 1.76 -23.41 -36.58
C GLN A 783 0.86 -22.41 -35.82
N GLN A 784 -0.45 -22.60 -35.92
CA GLN A 784 -1.44 -21.70 -35.33
C GLN A 784 -2.32 -22.43 -34.32
N LEU A 785 -2.40 -21.87 -33.11
CA LEU A 785 -3.36 -22.27 -32.08
C LEU A 785 -4.55 -21.32 -32.11
N THR A 786 -5.73 -21.86 -32.39
CA THR A 786 -7.00 -21.15 -32.28
C THR A 786 -7.63 -21.43 -30.93
N ILE A 787 -8.02 -20.39 -30.19
CA ILE A 787 -8.65 -20.45 -28.86
C ILE A 787 -9.92 -19.61 -28.90
N LYS A 788 -11.07 -20.21 -28.63
CA LYS A 788 -12.33 -19.51 -28.52
C LYS A 788 -12.63 -19.21 -27.05
N LEU A 789 -12.79 -17.92 -26.75
CA LEU A 789 -13.13 -17.41 -25.42
C LEU A 789 -14.57 -16.89 -25.41
N GLU A 790 -15.33 -17.21 -24.36
CA GLU A 790 -16.73 -16.79 -24.21
C GLU A 790 -16.92 -15.54 -23.35
N ALA A 791 -15.89 -15.10 -22.62
CA ALA A 791 -15.90 -13.92 -21.77
C ALA A 791 -14.47 -13.40 -21.55
N ALA A 792 -14.33 -12.33 -20.76
CA ALA A 792 -13.04 -11.91 -20.24
C ALA A 792 -12.37 -13.08 -19.50
N SER A 793 -11.13 -13.43 -19.84
CA SER A 793 -10.51 -14.64 -19.30
C SER A 793 -8.99 -14.62 -19.36
N ALA A 794 -8.39 -15.00 -18.23
CA ALA A 794 -7.03 -15.51 -18.19
C ALA A 794 -7.00 -16.96 -18.69
N LEU A 795 -5.91 -17.33 -19.35
CA LEU A 795 -5.69 -18.68 -19.87
C LEU A 795 -4.21 -19.08 -19.79
N THR A 796 -3.96 -20.37 -19.78
CA THR A 796 -2.63 -20.97 -19.84
C THR A 796 -2.57 -22.02 -20.92
N VAL A 797 -1.42 -22.13 -21.59
CA VAL A 797 -1.13 -23.14 -22.60
C VAL A 797 0.13 -23.87 -22.20
N GLN A 798 0.05 -25.18 -22.01
CA GLN A 798 1.25 -26.01 -21.86
C GLN A 798 1.80 -26.33 -23.25
N THR A 799 3.11 -26.54 -23.42
CA THR A 799 3.69 -27.03 -24.68
C THR A 799 4.15 -28.48 -24.50
N ALA A 800 3.96 -29.32 -25.53
CA ALA A 800 4.48 -30.68 -25.50
C ALA A 800 6.01 -30.64 -25.66
N ALA A 801 6.75 -31.22 -24.71
CA ALA A 801 8.21 -31.22 -24.75
C ALA A 801 8.73 -31.89 -26.04
N GLN A 802 9.45 -31.14 -26.88
CA GLN A 802 10.19 -31.68 -28.04
C GLN A 802 11.43 -32.46 -27.56
N PRO A 803 11.61 -33.75 -27.92
CA PRO A 803 12.81 -34.49 -27.55
C PRO A 803 13.96 -34.27 -28.56
N LEU A 804 15.18 -34.06 -28.03
CA LEU A 804 16.46 -33.86 -28.75
C LEU A 804 17.18 -35.22 -29.05
N PRO A 805 18.35 -35.26 -29.75
CA PRO A 805 19.02 -36.46 -30.33
C PRO A 805 19.48 -37.64 -29.43
N VAL A 806 18.93 -37.81 -28.24
CA VAL A 806 18.59 -39.10 -27.62
C VAL A 806 17.23 -38.85 -27.00
N THR A 807 16.29 -39.76 -27.23
CA THR A 807 15.01 -39.70 -26.49
C THR A 807 15.28 -40.16 -25.06
N LEU A 808 15.79 -39.23 -24.27
CA LEU A 808 15.85 -39.32 -22.83
C LEU A 808 14.40 -39.43 -22.35
N VAL A 809 13.98 -40.65 -22.01
CA VAL A 809 12.63 -40.96 -21.53
C VAL A 809 12.39 -40.23 -20.21
N SER A 810 13.41 -40.23 -19.36
CA SER A 810 13.37 -39.51 -18.09
C SER A 810 14.78 -39.17 -17.65
N PHE A 811 14.91 -38.01 -17.02
CA PHE A 811 16.00 -37.71 -16.12
C PHE A 811 15.38 -37.10 -14.87
N ALA A 812 15.69 -37.69 -13.73
CA ALA A 812 15.19 -37.28 -12.45
C ALA A 812 16.33 -37.21 -11.46
N GLY A 813 16.21 -36.29 -10.53
CA GLY A 813 17.08 -36.19 -9.37
C GLY A 813 16.20 -36.20 -8.14
N GLN A 814 16.47 -37.12 -7.23
CA GLN A 814 15.79 -37.20 -5.96
C GLN A 814 16.78 -37.01 -4.84
N ARG A 815 16.52 -36.03 -3.98
CA ARG A 815 17.29 -35.84 -2.76
C ARG A 815 16.99 -36.97 -1.77
N LYS A 816 18.06 -37.58 -1.26
CA LYS A 816 18.06 -38.62 -0.21
C LYS A 816 19.01 -38.19 0.91
N GLN A 817 18.99 -38.89 2.04
CA GLN A 817 19.85 -38.56 3.19
C GLN A 817 21.36 -38.56 2.86
N ALA A 818 21.78 -39.37 1.88
CA ALA A 818 23.19 -39.51 1.48
C ALA A 818 23.62 -38.60 0.31
N GLY A 819 22.76 -37.66 -0.16
CA GLY A 819 23.05 -36.80 -1.31
C GLY A 819 21.90 -36.73 -2.32
N VAL A 820 22.18 -36.42 -3.58
CA VAL A 820 21.17 -36.43 -4.65
C VAL A 820 21.38 -37.66 -5.53
N VAL A 821 20.35 -38.50 -5.62
CA VAL A 821 20.33 -39.65 -6.53
C VAL A 821 19.75 -39.20 -7.86
N LEU A 822 20.58 -39.23 -8.90
CA LEU A 822 20.22 -39.00 -10.28
C LEU A 822 19.89 -40.33 -10.95
N SER A 823 18.75 -40.40 -11.62
CA SER A 823 18.35 -41.56 -12.40
C SER A 823 17.85 -41.12 -13.76
N TRP A 824 18.31 -41.75 -14.83
CA TRP A 824 17.80 -41.49 -16.16
C TRP A 824 17.58 -42.78 -16.95
N GLN A 825 16.71 -42.65 -17.94
CA GLN A 825 16.36 -43.72 -18.83
C GLN A 825 16.35 -43.20 -20.26
N THR A 826 16.96 -43.94 -21.18
CA THR A 826 16.97 -43.66 -22.61
C THR A 826 16.03 -44.64 -23.32
N ALA A 827 15.30 -44.19 -24.34
CA ALA A 827 14.38 -45.05 -25.09
C ALA A 827 15.14 -45.94 -26.06
N ALA A 828 16.18 -45.35 -26.65
CA ALA A 828 17.15 -45.96 -27.55
C ALA A 828 18.43 -45.12 -27.49
N GLU A 829 19.58 -45.75 -27.69
CA GLU A 829 20.88 -45.11 -27.79
C GLU A 829 21.45 -45.43 -29.16
N ILE A 830 21.61 -44.44 -30.04
CA ILE A 830 22.21 -44.62 -31.36
C ILE A 830 23.38 -43.65 -31.47
N ASN A 831 24.57 -44.16 -31.77
CA ASN A 831 25.81 -43.39 -31.89
C ASN A 831 26.13 -42.52 -30.66
N ASN A 832 25.69 -42.91 -29.47
CA ASN A 832 25.93 -42.20 -28.22
C ASN A 832 27.25 -42.66 -27.57
N ARG A 833 28.11 -41.71 -27.17
CA ARG A 833 29.35 -41.96 -26.42
C ARG A 833 29.08 -42.08 -24.93
N GLY A 834 28.15 -41.29 -24.39
CA GLY A 834 27.80 -41.29 -22.98
C GLY A 834 27.27 -39.95 -22.48
N PHE A 835 27.15 -39.83 -21.16
CA PHE A 835 26.52 -38.70 -20.50
C PHE A 835 27.48 -38.07 -19.49
N ALA A 836 27.85 -36.80 -19.71
CA ALA A 836 28.48 -35.99 -18.68
C ALA A 836 27.38 -35.49 -17.73
N LEU A 837 27.43 -35.90 -16.47
CA LEU A 837 26.53 -35.42 -15.44
C LEU A 837 27.02 -34.06 -15.01
N GLN A 838 26.19 -33.03 -15.16
CA GLN A 838 26.55 -31.68 -14.81
C GLN A 838 25.67 -31.12 -13.72
N ARG A 839 26.27 -30.39 -12.79
CA ARG A 839 25.61 -29.73 -11.67
C ARG A 839 25.88 -28.23 -11.71
N ARG A 840 24.87 -27.45 -11.32
CA ARG A 840 24.98 -26.01 -11.13
C ARG A 840 24.19 -25.60 -9.88
N SER A 841 24.83 -24.86 -8.98
CA SER A 841 24.11 -24.18 -7.89
C SER A 841 23.38 -22.93 -8.41
N PRO A 842 22.38 -22.39 -7.71
CA PRO A 842 21.63 -21.21 -8.16
C PRO A 842 22.52 -19.96 -8.38
N THR A 843 23.67 -19.91 -7.73
CA THR A 843 24.65 -18.81 -7.79
C THR A 843 25.75 -19.01 -8.84
N ASP A 844 25.88 -20.21 -9.41
CA ASP A 844 26.92 -20.50 -10.40
C ASP A 844 26.47 -20.05 -11.80
N THR A 845 27.36 -19.38 -12.53
CA THR A 845 27.06 -18.91 -13.90
C THR A 845 27.13 -20.04 -14.95
N ALA A 846 27.77 -21.17 -14.62
CA ALA A 846 27.95 -22.30 -15.54
C ALA A 846 27.74 -23.67 -14.87
N PHE A 847 27.25 -24.64 -15.63
CA PHE A 847 27.19 -26.04 -15.21
C PHE A 847 28.61 -26.64 -15.23
N ARG A 848 29.02 -27.29 -14.14
CA ARG A 848 30.26 -28.07 -14.08
C ARG A 848 29.98 -29.55 -14.20
N THR A 849 30.82 -30.27 -14.92
CA THR A 849 30.76 -31.74 -14.97
C THR A 849 31.21 -32.30 -13.62
N ILE A 850 30.35 -33.12 -13.01
CA ILE A 850 30.62 -33.81 -11.76
C ILE A 850 31.04 -35.27 -11.97
N ASP A 851 30.60 -35.88 -13.06
CA ASP A 851 31.03 -37.23 -13.48
C ASP A 851 30.70 -37.48 -14.97
N PHE A 852 31.21 -38.57 -15.56
CA PHE A 852 30.86 -39.04 -16.89
C PHE A 852 30.51 -40.54 -16.90
N MET A 853 29.29 -40.85 -17.36
CA MET A 853 28.82 -42.23 -17.51
C MET A 853 28.84 -42.64 -19.00
N PRO A 854 29.67 -43.60 -19.41
CA PRO A 854 29.67 -44.10 -20.78
C PRO A 854 28.32 -44.75 -21.15
N ALA A 855 27.93 -44.60 -22.42
CA ALA A 855 26.74 -45.24 -22.97
C ALA A 855 26.88 -46.77 -22.95
N LYS A 856 25.77 -47.51 -22.94
CA LYS A 856 25.77 -48.99 -22.96
C LYS A 856 25.81 -49.58 -24.38
N GLY A 857 26.26 -48.79 -25.36
CA GLY A 857 26.34 -49.16 -26.78
C GLY A 857 25.06 -48.84 -27.55
N THR A 858 24.99 -49.25 -28.83
CA THR A 858 23.79 -49.02 -29.65
C THR A 858 22.65 -49.92 -29.17
N THR A 859 21.61 -49.31 -28.60
CA THR A 859 20.44 -50.03 -28.06
C THR A 859 19.16 -49.54 -28.75
N ALA A 860 18.36 -50.48 -29.24
CA ALA A 860 17.03 -50.21 -29.80
C ALA A 860 15.92 -50.30 -28.74
N GLY A 861 16.30 -50.39 -27.45
CA GLY A 861 15.40 -50.59 -26.32
C GLY A 861 15.85 -49.84 -25.10
N THR A 862 14.97 -49.80 -24.10
CA THR A 862 15.09 -48.86 -23.00
C THR A 862 16.26 -49.18 -22.07
N THR A 863 17.11 -48.20 -21.79
CA THR A 863 18.30 -48.37 -20.95
C THR A 863 18.28 -47.43 -19.76
N SER A 864 18.45 -47.98 -18.55
CA SER A 864 18.41 -47.21 -17.29
C SER A 864 19.80 -47.04 -16.67
N TYR A 865 19.98 -45.89 -16.03
CA TYR A 865 21.19 -45.46 -15.34
C TYR A 865 20.83 -44.82 -13.99
N THR A 866 21.74 -44.95 -13.02
CA THR A 866 21.63 -44.26 -11.74
C THR A 866 23.02 -43.80 -11.30
N TYR A 867 23.07 -42.64 -10.66
CA TYR A 867 24.27 -42.05 -10.10
C TYR A 867 23.92 -41.33 -8.79
N THR A 868 24.74 -41.44 -7.75
CA THR A 868 24.55 -40.67 -6.52
C THR A 868 25.61 -39.58 -6.46
N ASP A 869 25.18 -38.34 -6.31
CA ASP A 869 26.04 -37.21 -5.99
C ASP A 869 26.07 -37.01 -4.47
N PRO A 870 27.07 -37.57 -3.75
CA PRO A 870 27.16 -37.44 -2.29
C PRO A 870 27.59 -36.04 -1.85
N THR A 871 28.07 -35.21 -2.78
CA THR A 871 28.54 -33.85 -2.50
C THR A 871 27.49 -32.79 -2.81
N ALA A 872 26.25 -33.21 -3.08
CA ALA A 872 25.17 -32.35 -3.52
C ALA A 872 24.80 -31.30 -2.45
N PRO A 873 24.85 -29.99 -2.80
CA PRO A 873 24.38 -28.90 -1.94
C PRO A 873 22.98 -29.10 -1.35
N THR A 874 22.73 -28.60 -0.13
CA THR A 874 21.41 -28.68 0.53
C THR A 874 20.39 -27.71 -0.05
N GLU A 875 20.86 -26.67 -0.75
CA GLU A 875 20.04 -25.75 -1.55
C GLU A 875 19.42 -26.41 -2.79
N MET A 876 18.54 -25.69 -3.48
CA MET A 876 18.04 -26.17 -4.77
C MET A 876 19.21 -26.28 -5.74
N VAL A 877 19.42 -27.46 -6.31
CA VAL A 877 20.51 -27.71 -7.25
C VAL A 877 19.95 -28.17 -8.57
N TYR A 878 20.58 -27.68 -9.62
CA TYR A 878 20.18 -27.96 -10.98
C TYR A 878 21.12 -29.00 -11.55
N TYR A 879 20.58 -30.11 -12.01
CA TYR A 879 21.34 -31.11 -12.74
C TYR A 879 20.91 -31.12 -14.20
N ARG A 880 21.86 -31.39 -15.10
CA ARG A 880 21.56 -31.75 -16.47
C ARG A 880 22.53 -32.83 -16.92
N LEU A 881 22.12 -33.62 -17.90
CA LEU A 881 23.02 -34.48 -18.65
C LEU A 881 23.49 -33.71 -19.87
N GLN A 882 24.78 -33.72 -20.14
CA GLN A 882 25.33 -33.44 -21.46
C GLN A 882 25.59 -34.78 -22.12
N GLN A 883 24.73 -35.17 -23.03
CA GLN A 883 24.95 -36.30 -23.91
C GLN A 883 26.01 -35.94 -24.94
N GLN A 884 26.94 -36.85 -25.18
CA GLN A 884 27.95 -36.73 -26.22
C GLN A 884 27.80 -37.90 -27.18
N ASN A 885 27.75 -37.64 -28.48
CA ASN A 885 27.74 -38.66 -29.51
C ASN A 885 29.16 -39.05 -29.94
N LEU A 886 29.29 -40.19 -30.61
CA LEU A 886 30.57 -40.70 -31.10
C LEU A 886 31.20 -39.78 -32.17
N ASP A 887 30.39 -39.00 -32.88
CA ASP A 887 30.83 -37.99 -33.86
C ASP A 887 31.23 -36.65 -33.22
N GLY A 888 31.16 -36.54 -31.89
CA GLY A 888 31.51 -35.34 -31.13
C GLY A 888 30.38 -34.32 -30.97
N THR A 889 29.20 -34.57 -31.55
CA THR A 889 28.03 -33.71 -31.31
C THR A 889 27.52 -33.84 -29.88
N VAL A 890 26.97 -32.75 -29.33
CA VAL A 890 26.48 -32.70 -27.95
C VAL A 890 25.03 -32.28 -27.89
N ALA A 891 24.27 -32.93 -27.01
CA ALA A 891 22.89 -32.57 -26.69
C ALA A 891 22.75 -32.47 -25.16
N TYR A 892 21.87 -31.58 -24.68
CA TYR A 892 21.62 -31.43 -23.25
C TYR A 892 20.23 -31.95 -22.89
N SER A 893 20.11 -32.60 -21.73
CA SER A 893 18.80 -32.85 -21.15
C SER A 893 18.13 -31.55 -20.72
N GLY A 894 16.83 -31.63 -20.44
CA GLY A 894 16.19 -30.67 -19.56
C GLY A 894 16.95 -30.58 -18.22
N VAL A 895 16.96 -29.37 -17.65
CA VAL A 895 17.55 -29.17 -16.34
C VAL A 895 16.56 -29.69 -15.30
N VAL A 896 17.00 -30.64 -14.47
CA VAL A 896 16.23 -31.16 -13.35
C VAL A 896 16.59 -30.36 -12.10
N PRO A 897 15.68 -29.52 -11.59
CA PRO A 897 15.85 -28.93 -10.29
C PRO A 897 15.56 -30.00 -9.24
N VAL A 898 16.57 -30.33 -8.44
CA VAL A 898 16.34 -31.05 -7.20
C VAL A 898 16.12 -29.99 -6.14
N ALA A 899 14.89 -29.95 -5.63
CA ALA A 899 14.50 -29.00 -4.60
C ALA A 899 15.52 -28.99 -3.46
N ALA A 900 15.63 -27.83 -2.81
CA ALA A 900 16.37 -27.74 -1.56
C ALA A 900 15.88 -28.87 -0.64
N ALA A 901 16.78 -29.38 0.21
CA ALA A 901 16.35 -30.19 1.35
C ALA A 901 15.18 -29.46 2.03
N PRO A 902 14.10 -30.15 2.43
CA PRO A 902 12.93 -29.49 3.02
C PRO A 902 13.40 -28.53 4.11
N ALA A 903 13.30 -27.23 3.81
CA ALA A 903 13.71 -26.20 4.74
C ALA A 903 12.60 -26.07 5.78
N VAL A 904 12.96 -26.25 7.04
CA VAL A 904 12.27 -25.58 8.13
C VAL A 904 12.19 -24.11 7.73
N THR A 905 10.98 -23.56 7.56
CA THR A 905 10.76 -22.17 7.14
C THR A 905 11.22 -21.22 8.25
N SER A 906 12.52 -21.00 8.32
CA SER A 906 13.12 -20.05 9.23
C SER A 906 13.23 -18.71 8.48
N VAL A 907 12.52 -17.70 8.98
CA VAL A 907 12.49 -16.35 8.38
C VAL A 907 13.59 -15.51 9.00
N LEU A 908 14.32 -14.71 8.20
CA LEU A 908 15.18 -13.64 8.71
C LEU A 908 14.41 -12.31 8.69
N GLN A 909 14.62 -11.52 9.73
CA GLN A 909 14.23 -10.11 9.78
C GLN A 909 15.51 -9.27 9.91
N ALA A 910 15.57 -8.12 9.26
CA ALA A 910 16.73 -7.24 9.37
C ALA A 910 16.32 -5.78 9.52
N ALA A 911 17.00 -5.04 10.39
CA ALA A 911 16.76 -3.62 10.65
C ALA A 911 18.03 -2.93 11.17
N PRO A 912 18.23 -1.62 10.93
CA PRO A 912 17.43 -0.80 10.01
C PRO A 912 17.72 -1.18 8.54
N VAL A 913 16.72 -1.01 7.68
CA VAL A 913 16.89 -1.01 6.22
C VAL A 913 16.29 0.32 5.72
N PRO A 914 17.10 1.28 5.22
CA PRO A 914 18.55 1.19 4.95
C PRO A 914 19.43 0.99 6.21
N ALA A 915 20.54 0.28 6.05
CA ALA A 915 21.61 0.17 7.03
C ALA A 915 22.67 1.24 6.77
N HIS A 916 23.08 1.97 7.80
CA HIS A 916 24.21 2.90 7.77
C HIS A 916 25.45 2.15 8.25
N ASP A 917 25.69 2.12 9.56
CA ASP A 917 26.90 1.48 10.10
C ASP A 917 26.71 0.00 10.43
N LEU A 918 25.49 -0.38 10.85
CA LEU A 918 25.19 -1.70 11.36
C LEU A 918 23.83 -2.19 10.84
N LEU A 919 23.74 -3.48 10.53
CA LEU A 919 22.50 -4.19 10.22
C LEU A 919 22.24 -5.25 11.30
N ARG A 920 21.13 -5.11 12.04
CA ARG A 920 20.70 -6.08 13.05
C ARG A 920 19.78 -7.10 12.41
N VAL A 921 20.16 -8.36 12.49
CA VAL A 921 19.44 -9.51 11.92
C VAL A 921 18.84 -10.32 13.06
N THR A 922 17.53 -10.56 13.00
CA THR A 922 16.80 -11.42 13.95
C THR A 922 16.31 -12.68 13.24
N ALA A 923 16.49 -13.81 13.90
CA ALA A 923 16.17 -15.14 13.42
C ALA A 923 15.12 -15.79 14.35
N PRO A 924 13.82 -15.47 14.20
CA PRO A 924 12.76 -16.00 15.06
C PRO A 924 12.48 -17.50 14.89
N GLY A 925 12.97 -18.14 13.82
CA GLY A 925 12.85 -19.58 13.58
C GLY A 925 14.00 -20.40 14.17
N THR A 926 13.88 -21.73 14.16
CA THR A 926 14.96 -22.64 14.57
C THR A 926 15.95 -22.82 13.42
N PHE A 927 17.23 -22.53 13.62
CA PHE A 927 18.29 -22.75 12.64
C PHE A 927 19.19 -23.92 13.06
N PRO A 928 19.75 -24.69 12.11
CA PRO A 928 20.77 -25.69 12.41
C PRO A 928 21.94 -25.10 13.23
N ALA A 929 22.59 -25.96 14.03
CA ALA A 929 23.81 -25.55 14.74
C ALA A 929 24.90 -25.14 13.73
N ALA A 930 25.68 -24.11 14.06
CA ALA A 930 26.71 -23.52 13.22
C ALA A 930 26.23 -22.88 11.89
N SER A 931 24.97 -22.43 11.81
CA SER A 931 24.51 -21.56 10.72
C SER A 931 25.26 -20.22 10.67
N GLY A 932 25.46 -19.71 9.46
CA GLY A 932 26.04 -18.39 9.19
C GLY A 932 25.01 -17.42 8.58
N LEU A 933 25.37 -16.14 8.53
CA LEU A 933 24.75 -15.10 7.74
C LEU A 933 25.72 -14.66 6.64
N GLU A 934 25.18 -14.39 5.46
CA GLU A 934 25.91 -13.79 4.35
C GLU A 934 25.16 -12.57 3.84
N LEU A 935 25.91 -11.50 3.58
CA LEU A 935 25.44 -10.34 2.83
C LEU A 935 26.12 -10.34 1.46
N LEU A 936 25.32 -10.28 0.40
CA LEU A 936 25.77 -10.34 -0.99
C LEU A 936 25.52 -9.00 -1.69
N ASP A 937 26.42 -8.56 -2.56
CA ASP A 937 26.19 -7.38 -3.41
C ASP A 937 25.21 -7.66 -4.56
N SER A 938 24.89 -6.64 -5.37
CA SER A 938 24.02 -6.74 -6.55
C SER A 938 24.51 -7.70 -7.64
N ARG A 939 25.77 -8.16 -7.56
CA ARG A 939 26.39 -9.16 -8.44
C ARG A 939 26.51 -10.52 -7.77
N SER A 940 25.80 -10.73 -6.65
CA SER A 940 25.81 -11.96 -5.85
C SER A 940 27.19 -12.34 -5.27
N ARG A 941 28.10 -11.39 -5.11
CA ARG A 941 29.37 -11.64 -4.40
C ARG A 941 29.15 -11.47 -2.91
N VAL A 942 29.60 -12.44 -2.11
CA VAL A 942 29.56 -12.32 -0.64
C VAL A 942 30.51 -11.21 -0.21
N VAL A 943 29.96 -10.16 0.37
CA VAL A 943 30.72 -9.00 0.88
C VAL A 943 30.88 -9.04 2.39
N LEU A 944 30.05 -9.81 3.10
CA LEU A 944 30.15 -10.01 4.54
C LEU A 944 29.66 -11.41 4.91
N ARG A 945 30.34 -12.07 5.86
CA ARG A 945 29.93 -13.34 6.45
C ARG A 945 30.12 -13.32 7.97
N GLN A 946 29.15 -13.82 8.72
CA GLN A 946 29.19 -13.90 10.19
C GLN A 946 28.43 -15.14 10.70
N SER A 947 28.66 -15.60 11.93
CA SER A 947 27.83 -16.65 12.54
C SER A 947 26.41 -16.15 12.85
N LEU A 948 25.41 -16.99 12.60
CA LEU A 948 24.02 -16.70 12.90
C LEU A 948 23.72 -17.02 14.37
N LEU A 949 23.27 -16.02 15.11
CA LEU A 949 22.69 -16.12 16.45
C LEU A 949 21.21 -15.72 16.35
N THR A 950 20.43 -15.92 17.42
CA THR A 950 19.03 -15.44 17.49
C THR A 950 18.93 -13.95 17.16
N GLN A 951 19.95 -13.17 17.54
CA GLN A 951 20.19 -11.81 17.08
C GLN A 951 21.67 -11.64 16.71
N THR A 952 21.95 -11.31 15.46
CA THR A 952 23.29 -11.01 14.96
C THR A 952 23.37 -9.55 14.51
N VAL A 953 24.49 -8.88 14.75
CA VAL A 953 24.77 -7.53 14.23
C VAL A 953 25.88 -7.64 13.20
N LEU A 954 25.63 -7.18 11.97
CA LEU A 954 26.59 -7.11 10.87
C LEU A 954 27.05 -5.65 10.72
N SER A 955 28.37 -5.42 10.56
CA SER A 955 28.88 -4.08 10.26
C SER A 955 28.83 -3.78 8.77
N THR A 956 28.12 -2.72 8.38
CA THR A 956 27.99 -2.28 7.00
C THR A 956 28.92 -1.13 6.64
N VAL A 957 29.65 -0.54 7.60
CA VAL A 957 30.56 0.64 7.43
C VAL A 957 31.49 0.54 6.21
N ALA A 958 31.99 -0.65 5.89
CA ALA A 958 32.96 -0.86 4.81
C ALA A 958 32.31 -1.16 3.44
N LEU A 959 30.98 -1.18 3.36
CA LEU A 959 30.24 -1.52 2.15
C LEU A 959 29.89 -0.24 1.38
N PRO A 960 30.06 -0.19 0.05
CA PRO A 960 29.54 0.93 -0.73
C PRO A 960 28.02 1.09 -0.57
N THR A 961 27.51 2.32 -0.71
CA THR A 961 26.06 2.56 -0.80
C THR A 961 25.47 1.77 -1.97
N GLY A 962 24.42 0.99 -1.71
CA GLY A 962 23.79 0.15 -2.73
C GLY A 962 22.87 -0.93 -2.16
N VAL A 963 22.29 -1.73 -3.06
CA VAL A 963 21.42 -2.85 -2.72
C VAL A 963 22.23 -4.12 -2.54
N TYR A 964 21.95 -4.81 -1.43
CA TYR A 964 22.52 -6.07 -1.02
C TYR A 964 21.42 -7.11 -0.77
N PHE A 965 21.82 -8.37 -0.62
CA PHE A 965 20.92 -9.49 -0.33
C PHE A 965 21.46 -10.25 0.88
N LEU A 966 20.70 -10.31 1.95
CA LEU A 966 21.02 -11.02 3.18
C LEU A 966 20.42 -12.42 3.16
N ARG A 967 21.19 -13.45 3.48
CA ARG A 967 20.68 -14.82 3.63
C ARG A 967 21.34 -15.54 4.80
N ALA A 968 20.62 -16.48 5.43
CA ALA A 968 21.26 -17.44 6.33
C ALA A 968 21.81 -18.61 5.52
N VAL A 969 22.89 -19.21 5.98
CA VAL A 969 23.51 -20.40 5.39
C VAL A 969 23.81 -21.46 6.46
N ASP A 970 23.89 -22.74 6.08
CA ASP A 970 24.38 -23.80 6.98
C ASP A 970 25.92 -23.80 7.08
N ALA A 971 26.47 -24.72 7.87
CA ALA A 971 27.93 -24.84 8.08
C ALA A 971 28.71 -25.14 6.78
N ALA A 972 28.04 -25.66 5.74
CA ALA A 972 28.62 -25.91 4.43
C ALA A 972 28.43 -24.73 3.45
N GLY A 973 27.80 -23.63 3.89
CA GLY A 973 27.58 -22.42 3.11
C GLY A 973 26.30 -22.42 2.27
N TYR A 974 25.40 -23.37 2.47
CA TYR A 974 24.16 -23.46 1.68
C TYR A 974 23.04 -22.61 2.27
N PRO A 975 22.30 -21.84 1.46
CA PRO A 975 21.23 -20.97 1.93
C PRO A 975 20.11 -21.70 2.66
N LEU A 976 19.78 -21.21 3.84
CA LEU A 976 18.68 -21.66 4.71
C LEU A 976 17.45 -20.77 4.62
N THR A 977 17.57 -19.54 4.09
CA THR A 977 16.46 -18.60 3.90
C THR A 977 16.42 -18.06 2.48
N SER A 978 15.24 -17.60 2.04
CA SER A 978 15.15 -16.69 0.89
C SER A 978 15.98 -15.42 1.16
N PRO A 979 16.68 -14.85 0.16
CA PRO A 979 17.44 -13.64 0.37
C PRO A 979 16.53 -12.46 0.71
N LEU A 980 16.79 -11.81 1.83
CA LEU A 980 16.16 -10.55 2.23
C LEU A 980 16.90 -9.41 1.54
N ARG A 981 16.20 -8.59 0.76
CA ARG A 981 16.81 -7.44 0.09
C ARG A 981 17.13 -6.35 1.12
N ILE A 982 18.39 -5.99 1.23
CA ILE A 982 18.92 -4.96 2.13
C ILE A 982 19.41 -3.80 1.29
N LEU A 983 19.30 -2.61 1.86
CA LEU A 983 19.87 -1.41 1.29
C LEU A 983 20.90 -0.88 2.28
N VAL A 984 22.11 -0.61 1.81
CA VAL A 984 23.16 0.07 2.59
C VAL A 984 23.25 1.50 2.06
N ALA A 985 23.25 2.48 2.96
CA ALA A 985 23.34 3.90 2.63
C ALA A 985 24.26 4.60 3.63
N HIS A 986 25.45 5.00 3.22
CA HIS A 986 26.38 5.81 4.02
C HIS A 986 26.20 7.30 3.77
#